data_AF-W8L7E8-F1
#
_entry.id   AF-W8L7E8-F1
#
_cell.length_a   1.000
_cell.length_b   1.000
_cell.length_c   1.000
_cell.angle_alpha   90.00
_cell.angle_beta   90.00
_cell.angle_gamma   90.00
#
_symmetry.space_group_name_H-M   'P 1'
#
loop_
_entity.id
_entity.type
_entity.pdbx_description
1 polymer ?
#
loop_
_entity_poly.entity_id
_entity_poly.type
_entity_poly.pdbx_seq_one_letter_code
_entity_poly.pdbx_strand_id
1 'polypeptide(L)'
;MKFISYAENFEDVMLWRALKGIESGFYIDIGAAWPEQDSVTHAFYQRGWRGINVEPNPALHEQLIQQRPRDVNLKMAVADAEQTGQIHVIPHTGLSSLDASIVCLHEQAGYVADTHPAKCITLKALWQQYVPPGQSVHFLKVDVEGLETAVLKGHDWACLRPWIVIVEATVPLSQTECHESWESILMDADYQFVYADGLNRFYVAGEHAQLGEHFTYPPNVFDGFIRRTEFEAHARAIRSENQAWAAHGELQALHQSRSWKLTAPLRALVERVRHARNGRQSDSAPLSPGSLKAAFARALSREPSPDDLDVGSLPAHYQPEWNWFDGEAYETLRVGELTLHFHLGALRDRRGLGRHARELLYELRRLCSSSGPDQTSPAAMEYYVFSTLHWCPESLPRPSAVMIHDVTPLLMSERFGHCAQRFEGDFQRVIAQADRLLTVSESSSKDIQARLPESRPPVEVVANGVTVMAGEARPPVLLPDRPYFVFLGTCDLHKNLDVLFEALSLSDGLIHLVLIGPTEGFVEKLKQAPLAQDHVTIAGRLNDQEAAWLIKRSVAMVFPSLYEGFGLPPLEAALLGVPSICSRRPAMVDVLAGSAIFCEPDSPYQWLMAMHELMKNPGRRNALGEKAFKRASDFTWSAAAQRLVALLKSSTHGPHEAP
;
A
#
# COMPACT_ATOMS: atom_id res chain seq x y z
N MET A 1 1.02 -10.73 -7.71
CA MET A 1 0.01 -11.14 -6.70
C MET A 1 0.21 -12.61 -6.39
N LYS A 2 0.26 -13.03 -5.11
CA LYS A 2 0.35 -14.46 -4.74
C LYS A 2 -0.92 -15.20 -5.19
N PHE A 3 -0.83 -16.51 -5.43
CA PHE A 3 -2.02 -17.34 -5.69
C PHE A 3 -2.81 -17.47 -4.39
N ILE A 4 -4.11 -17.19 -4.40
CA ILE A 4 -4.97 -17.37 -3.22
C ILE A 4 -5.68 -18.69 -3.44
N SER A 5 -5.44 -19.64 -2.53
CA SER A 5 -6.10 -20.93 -2.52
C SER A 5 -7.43 -20.81 -1.78
N TYR A 6 -8.48 -21.25 -2.45
CA TYR A 6 -9.86 -21.30 -1.99
C TYR A 6 -10.33 -22.71 -1.71
N ALA A 7 -9.62 -23.72 -2.23
CA ALA A 7 -9.96 -25.12 -2.08
C ALA A 7 -9.64 -25.66 -0.68
N GLU A 8 -10.38 -26.69 -0.25
CA GLU A 8 -10.24 -27.30 1.07
C GLU A 8 -8.88 -27.98 1.25
N ASN A 9 -8.43 -28.73 0.23
CA ASN A 9 -7.22 -29.54 0.29
C ASN A 9 -6.18 -29.18 -0.79
N PHE A 10 -6.15 -27.89 -1.17
CA PHE A 10 -5.18 -27.30 -2.13
C PHE A 10 -5.22 -27.88 -3.55
N GLU A 11 -6.36 -28.43 -3.95
CA GLU A 11 -6.61 -28.93 -5.30
C GLU A 11 -6.35 -27.83 -6.34
N ASP A 12 -6.80 -26.61 -6.04
CA ASP A 12 -6.60 -25.44 -6.88
C ASP A 12 -5.12 -25.05 -7.04
N VAL A 13 -4.29 -25.27 -6.02
CA VAL A 13 -2.84 -25.06 -6.07
C VAL A 13 -2.18 -26.09 -6.98
N MET A 14 -2.54 -27.37 -6.83
CA MET A 14 -2.01 -28.45 -7.68
C MET A 14 -2.39 -28.25 -9.15
N LEU A 15 -3.64 -27.90 -9.41
CA LEU A 15 -4.09 -27.56 -10.76
C LEU A 15 -3.38 -26.31 -11.29
N TRP A 16 -3.22 -25.27 -10.47
CA TRP A 16 -2.55 -24.04 -10.90
C TRP A 16 -1.09 -24.31 -11.26
N ARG A 17 -0.41 -25.17 -10.50
CA ARG A 17 0.96 -25.59 -10.82
C ARG A 17 1.07 -26.18 -12.23
N ALA A 18 0.11 -27.01 -12.63
CA ALA A 18 0.07 -27.64 -13.94
C ALA A 18 -0.47 -26.73 -15.06
N LEU A 19 -1.42 -25.83 -14.75
CA LEU A 19 -2.23 -25.13 -15.75
C LEU A 19 -2.01 -23.62 -15.84
N LYS A 20 -1.18 -23.01 -14.97
CA LYS A 20 -0.94 -21.55 -14.95
C LYS A 20 -0.46 -20.92 -16.28
N GLY A 21 0.04 -21.73 -17.21
CA GLY A 21 0.43 -21.28 -18.55
C GLY A 21 -0.74 -21.00 -19.49
N ILE A 22 -1.97 -21.32 -19.10
CA ILE A 22 -3.19 -21.14 -19.91
C ILE A 22 -3.92 -19.86 -19.48
N GLU A 23 -4.08 -18.91 -20.40
CA GLU A 23 -4.65 -17.59 -20.12
C GLU A 23 -6.19 -17.58 -19.99
N SER A 24 -6.90 -18.51 -20.64
CA SER A 24 -8.38 -18.56 -20.64
C SER A 24 -8.88 -19.99 -20.71
N GLY A 25 -8.60 -20.74 -19.66
CA GLY A 25 -9.00 -22.14 -19.57
C GLY A 25 -10.49 -22.33 -19.27
N PHE A 26 -10.91 -23.59 -19.29
CA PHE A 26 -12.28 -24.02 -19.10
C PHE A 26 -12.34 -25.23 -18.19
N TYR A 27 -13.24 -25.20 -17.20
CA TYR A 27 -13.44 -26.28 -16.24
C TYR A 27 -14.90 -26.76 -16.20
N ILE A 28 -15.09 -27.96 -15.68
CA ILE A 28 -16.39 -28.47 -15.27
C ILE A 28 -16.29 -28.88 -13.80
N ASP A 29 -17.21 -28.39 -12.98
CA ASP A 29 -17.26 -28.58 -11.54
C ASP A 29 -18.59 -29.24 -11.17
N ILE A 30 -18.55 -30.54 -10.87
CA ILE A 30 -19.73 -31.34 -10.54
C ILE A 30 -19.80 -31.49 -9.03
N GLY A 31 -20.85 -30.93 -8.44
CA GLY A 31 -20.94 -30.70 -6.99
C GLY A 31 -20.16 -29.47 -6.57
N ALA A 32 -20.35 -28.37 -7.28
CA ALA A 32 -19.57 -27.15 -7.11
C ALA A 32 -19.76 -26.47 -5.73
N ALA A 33 -20.83 -26.81 -5.01
CA ALA A 33 -21.15 -26.31 -3.68
C ALA A 33 -21.05 -24.78 -3.58
N TRP A 34 -20.19 -24.26 -2.70
CA TRP A 34 -20.06 -22.82 -2.48
C TRP A 34 -19.24 -22.14 -3.60
N PRO A 35 -19.66 -20.95 -4.06
CA PRO A 35 -18.98 -20.23 -5.17
C PRO A 35 -17.56 -19.74 -4.88
N GLU A 36 -17.16 -19.71 -3.61
CA GLU A 36 -15.89 -19.13 -3.15
C GLU A 36 -15.29 -19.92 -1.99
N GLN A 37 -16.10 -20.40 -1.04
CA GLN A 37 -15.61 -21.20 0.07
C GLN A 37 -15.34 -22.63 -0.41
N ASP A 38 -14.21 -23.21 -0.02
CA ASP A 38 -13.83 -24.60 -0.34
C ASP A 38 -13.87 -24.90 -1.86
N SER A 39 -13.74 -23.86 -2.68
CA SER A 39 -13.96 -23.91 -4.13
C SER A 39 -12.66 -24.15 -4.88
N VAL A 40 -12.59 -25.27 -5.59
CA VAL A 40 -11.47 -25.62 -6.48
C VAL A 40 -11.37 -24.67 -7.68
N THR A 41 -12.50 -24.13 -8.12
CA THR A 41 -12.59 -23.33 -9.36
C THR A 41 -12.55 -21.82 -9.11
N HIS A 42 -12.64 -21.35 -7.87
CA HIS A 42 -12.74 -19.92 -7.61
C HIS A 42 -11.52 -19.12 -8.07
N ALA A 43 -10.32 -19.62 -7.75
CA ALA A 43 -9.05 -18.98 -8.10
C ALA A 43 -8.85 -18.81 -9.61
N PHE A 44 -9.30 -19.79 -10.40
CA PHE A 44 -9.22 -19.79 -11.86
C PHE A 44 -10.15 -18.75 -12.47
N TYR A 45 -11.39 -18.69 -12.02
CA TYR A 45 -12.35 -17.70 -12.49
C TYR A 45 -11.89 -16.27 -12.23
N GLN A 46 -11.36 -15.96 -11.04
CA GLN A 46 -10.79 -14.63 -10.77
C GLN A 46 -9.70 -14.24 -11.79
N ARG A 47 -9.07 -15.22 -12.44
CA ARG A 47 -8.01 -15.07 -13.45
C ARG A 47 -8.51 -15.17 -14.88
N GLY A 48 -9.81 -15.01 -15.11
CA GLY A 48 -10.38 -14.94 -16.47
C GLY A 48 -10.87 -16.27 -17.02
N TRP A 49 -10.73 -17.36 -16.29
CA TRP A 49 -11.31 -18.65 -16.68
C TRP A 49 -12.83 -18.61 -16.55
N ARG A 50 -13.48 -19.55 -17.24
CA ARG A 50 -14.92 -19.76 -17.22
C ARG A 50 -15.20 -21.25 -17.20
N GLY A 51 -16.35 -21.67 -16.71
CA GLY A 51 -16.69 -23.09 -16.73
C GLY A 51 -18.16 -23.36 -16.51
N ILE A 52 -18.44 -24.61 -16.15
CA ILE A 52 -19.76 -25.09 -15.79
C ILE A 52 -19.72 -25.50 -14.32
N ASN A 53 -20.62 -24.94 -13.51
CA ASN A 53 -20.83 -25.35 -12.13
C ASN A 53 -22.17 -26.07 -12.05
N VAL A 54 -22.18 -27.28 -11.49
CA VAL A 54 -23.39 -28.08 -11.32
C VAL A 54 -23.65 -28.26 -9.84
N GLU A 55 -24.77 -27.72 -9.36
CA GLU A 55 -25.13 -27.73 -7.95
C GLU A 55 -26.64 -27.92 -7.77
N PRO A 56 -27.10 -29.09 -7.31
CA PRO A 56 -28.53 -29.36 -7.13
C PRO A 56 -29.17 -28.62 -5.95
N ASN A 57 -28.41 -28.21 -4.94
CA ASN A 57 -28.90 -27.45 -3.80
C ASN A 57 -29.37 -26.05 -4.24
N PRO A 58 -30.68 -25.72 -4.10
CA PRO A 58 -31.21 -24.45 -4.57
C PRO A 58 -30.53 -23.21 -3.97
N ALA A 59 -30.12 -23.27 -2.71
CA ALA A 59 -29.50 -22.13 -2.02
C ALA A 59 -28.06 -21.88 -2.49
N LEU A 60 -27.29 -22.94 -2.72
CA LEU A 60 -25.91 -22.85 -3.23
C LEU A 60 -25.91 -22.46 -4.72
N HIS A 61 -26.84 -23.02 -5.50
CA HIS A 61 -27.05 -22.65 -6.90
C HIS A 61 -27.36 -21.15 -7.07
N GLU A 62 -28.22 -20.58 -6.21
CA GLU A 62 -28.54 -19.17 -6.27
C GLU A 62 -27.31 -18.29 -5.97
N GLN A 63 -26.46 -18.69 -5.02
CA GLN A 63 -25.19 -18.02 -4.75
C GLN A 63 -24.21 -18.10 -5.93
N LEU A 64 -24.12 -19.27 -6.58
CA LEU A 64 -23.32 -19.47 -7.79
C LEU A 64 -23.77 -18.52 -8.92
N ILE A 65 -25.07 -18.38 -9.18
CA ILE A 65 -25.56 -17.42 -10.19
C ILE A 65 -25.11 -16.00 -9.87
N GLN A 66 -25.23 -15.58 -8.61
CA GLN A 66 -24.93 -14.21 -8.20
C GLN A 66 -23.43 -13.90 -8.27
N GLN A 67 -22.58 -14.86 -7.90
CA GLN A 67 -21.13 -14.64 -7.73
C GLN A 67 -20.29 -15.12 -8.91
N ARG A 68 -20.84 -16.02 -9.74
CA ARG A 68 -20.17 -16.63 -10.91
C ARG A 68 -20.89 -16.33 -12.23
N PRO A 69 -21.22 -15.06 -12.56
CA PRO A 69 -22.02 -14.74 -13.74
C PRO A 69 -21.37 -15.09 -15.09
N ARG A 70 -20.05 -15.33 -15.16
CA ARG A 70 -19.39 -15.80 -16.39
C ARG A 70 -19.44 -17.33 -16.57
N ASP A 71 -19.77 -18.06 -15.49
CA ASP A 71 -19.93 -19.50 -15.54
C ASP A 71 -21.37 -19.86 -15.92
N VAL A 72 -21.52 -21.06 -16.48
CA VAL A 72 -22.83 -21.68 -16.65
C VAL A 72 -23.17 -22.40 -15.34
N ASN A 73 -24.11 -21.84 -14.56
CA ASN A 73 -24.49 -22.38 -13.25
C ASN A 73 -25.81 -23.16 -13.33
N LEU A 74 -25.75 -24.47 -13.11
CA LEU A 74 -26.86 -25.40 -13.37
C LEU A 74 -27.43 -25.99 -12.08
N LYS A 75 -28.75 -25.87 -11.89
CA LYS A 75 -29.49 -26.48 -10.77
C LYS A 75 -29.97 -27.88 -11.11
N MET A 76 -29.07 -28.84 -11.06
CA MET A 76 -29.32 -30.24 -11.37
C MET A 76 -28.23 -31.12 -10.75
N ALA A 77 -28.47 -32.42 -10.70
CA ALA A 77 -27.45 -33.42 -10.36
C ALA A 77 -26.92 -34.08 -11.64
N VAL A 78 -25.75 -34.70 -11.54
CA VAL A 78 -25.20 -35.53 -12.62
C VAL A 78 -25.27 -37.00 -12.22
N ALA A 79 -25.72 -37.86 -13.13
CA ALA A 79 -25.88 -39.29 -12.91
C ALA A 79 -25.57 -40.09 -14.20
N ASP A 80 -25.79 -41.41 -14.16
CA ASP A 80 -25.60 -42.31 -15.31
C ASP A 80 -26.78 -42.33 -16.30
N ALA A 81 -27.93 -41.77 -15.92
CA ALA A 81 -29.10 -41.60 -16.77
C ALA A 81 -29.89 -40.30 -16.45
N GLU A 82 -30.61 -39.78 -17.46
CA GLU A 82 -31.53 -38.65 -17.27
C GLU A 82 -32.79 -39.10 -16.53
N GLN A 83 -32.99 -38.57 -15.32
CA GLN A 83 -34.15 -38.88 -14.49
C GLN A 83 -34.48 -37.74 -13.53
N THR A 84 -35.65 -37.80 -12.91
CA THR A 84 -35.98 -36.92 -11.78
C THR A 84 -35.88 -37.73 -10.49
N GLY A 85 -34.99 -37.31 -9.60
CA GLY A 85 -34.77 -37.93 -8.30
C GLY A 85 -35.12 -36.98 -7.15
N GLN A 86 -34.92 -37.46 -5.93
CA GLN A 86 -34.96 -36.64 -4.73
C GLN A 86 -33.53 -36.43 -4.24
N ILE A 87 -33.17 -35.18 -3.94
CA ILE A 87 -31.94 -34.85 -3.22
C ILE A 87 -32.27 -34.55 -1.77
N HIS A 88 -31.45 -35.06 -0.87
CA HIS A 88 -31.52 -34.76 0.55
C HIS A 88 -30.49 -33.68 0.85
N VAL A 89 -30.98 -32.46 1.05
CA VAL A 89 -30.18 -31.27 1.29
C VAL A 89 -29.96 -31.09 2.78
N ILE A 90 -28.71 -31.05 3.21
CA ILE A 90 -28.37 -30.71 4.60
C ILE A 90 -28.00 -29.22 4.64
N PRO A 91 -28.84 -28.35 5.24
CA PRO A 91 -28.62 -26.92 5.21
C PRO A 91 -27.24 -26.53 5.76
N HIS A 92 -26.59 -25.58 5.11
CA HIS A 92 -25.28 -25.03 5.50
C HIS A 92 -24.11 -26.03 5.46
N THR A 93 -24.21 -27.11 4.69
CA THR A 93 -23.12 -28.09 4.49
C THR A 93 -22.97 -28.48 3.01
N GLY A 94 -21.85 -29.12 2.66
CA GLY A 94 -21.60 -29.74 1.35
C GLY A 94 -22.22 -31.14 1.21
N LEU A 95 -22.66 -31.73 2.31
CA LEU A 95 -23.03 -33.15 2.48
C LEU A 95 -24.38 -33.56 1.81
N SER A 96 -24.84 -32.81 0.82
CA SER A 96 -26.13 -33.06 0.16
C SER A 96 -25.99 -34.18 -0.87
N SER A 97 -26.74 -35.27 -0.72
CA SER A 97 -26.63 -36.44 -1.59
C SER A 97 -27.98 -36.92 -2.11
N LEU A 98 -27.98 -37.58 -3.28
CA LEU A 98 -29.13 -38.34 -3.78
C LEU A 98 -29.04 -39.82 -3.36
N ASP A 99 -27.94 -40.26 -2.74
CA ASP A 99 -27.77 -41.64 -2.28
C ASP A 99 -28.40 -41.84 -0.89
N ALA A 100 -29.46 -42.66 -0.83
CA ALA A 100 -30.19 -42.94 0.40
C ALA A 100 -29.32 -43.57 1.51
N SER A 101 -28.26 -44.30 1.16
CA SER A 101 -27.34 -44.90 2.13
C SER A 101 -26.42 -43.86 2.77
N ILE A 102 -25.94 -42.89 1.99
CA ILE A 102 -25.17 -41.74 2.48
C ILE A 102 -26.02 -40.83 3.34
N VAL A 103 -27.27 -40.58 2.93
CA VAL A 103 -28.24 -39.83 3.74
C VAL A 103 -28.48 -40.51 5.09
N CYS A 104 -28.63 -41.83 5.11
CA CYS A 104 -28.78 -42.58 6.36
C CYS A 104 -27.54 -42.45 7.27
N LEU A 105 -26.33 -42.44 6.70
CA LEU A 105 -25.09 -42.20 7.45
C LEU A 105 -25.08 -40.79 8.06
N HIS A 106 -25.50 -39.76 7.32
CA HIS A 106 -25.59 -38.39 7.82
C HIS A 106 -26.65 -38.24 8.92
N GLU A 107 -27.81 -38.88 8.77
CA GLU A 107 -28.84 -38.91 9.82
C GLU A 107 -28.33 -39.59 11.10
N GLN A 108 -27.57 -40.69 10.97
CA GLN A 108 -26.94 -41.36 12.11
C GLN A 108 -25.86 -40.50 12.78
N ALA A 109 -25.18 -39.64 12.01
CA ALA A 109 -24.24 -38.65 12.51
C ALA A 109 -24.91 -37.40 13.11
N GLY A 110 -26.26 -37.32 13.10
CA GLY A 110 -27.04 -36.27 13.76
C GLY A 110 -27.43 -35.09 12.86
N TYR A 111 -27.24 -35.20 11.55
CA TYR A 111 -27.66 -34.17 10.59
C TYR A 111 -29.15 -34.30 10.25
N VAL A 112 -29.78 -33.16 9.96
CA VAL A 112 -31.18 -33.08 9.51
C VAL A 112 -31.19 -32.65 8.05
N ALA A 113 -31.86 -33.43 7.19
CA ALA A 113 -31.94 -33.17 5.76
C ALA A 113 -33.36 -32.80 5.32
N ASP A 114 -33.46 -31.80 4.43
CA ASP A 114 -34.68 -31.45 3.72
C ASP A 114 -34.68 -32.11 2.34
N THR A 115 -35.80 -32.71 1.94
CA THR A 115 -35.88 -33.41 0.65
C THR A 115 -36.43 -32.49 -0.43
N HIS A 116 -35.72 -32.39 -1.56
CA HIS A 116 -36.11 -31.57 -2.71
C HIS A 116 -36.05 -32.38 -4.02
N PRO A 117 -36.93 -32.10 -5.00
CA PRO A 117 -36.82 -32.72 -6.31
C PRO A 117 -35.60 -32.17 -7.06
N ALA A 118 -34.76 -33.05 -7.58
CA ALA A 118 -33.60 -32.72 -8.41
C ALA A 118 -33.70 -33.39 -9.78
N LYS A 119 -33.50 -32.61 -10.85
CA LYS A 119 -33.31 -33.16 -12.19
C LYS A 119 -31.91 -33.72 -12.30
N CYS A 120 -31.76 -34.87 -12.92
CA CYS A 120 -30.48 -35.50 -13.21
C CYS A 120 -30.19 -35.41 -14.72
N ILE A 121 -28.95 -35.12 -15.08
CA ILE A 121 -28.42 -35.16 -16.45
C ILE A 121 -27.20 -36.08 -16.50
N THR A 122 -26.88 -36.64 -17.67
CA THR A 122 -25.60 -37.34 -17.84
C THR A 122 -24.47 -36.35 -18.09
N LEU A 123 -23.23 -36.65 -17.68
CA LEU A 123 -22.09 -35.77 -17.95
C LEU A 123 -21.87 -35.57 -19.46
N LYS A 124 -22.15 -36.61 -20.26
CA LYS A 124 -22.18 -36.54 -21.72
C LYS A 124 -23.16 -35.50 -22.24
N ALA A 125 -24.43 -35.57 -21.83
CA ALA A 125 -25.46 -34.65 -22.31
C ALA A 125 -25.17 -33.21 -21.85
N LEU A 126 -24.71 -33.03 -20.62
CA LEU A 126 -24.27 -31.73 -20.11
C LEU A 126 -23.15 -31.15 -20.96
N TRP A 127 -22.12 -31.93 -21.27
CA TRP A 127 -21.01 -31.47 -22.11
C TRP A 127 -21.50 -31.03 -23.48
N GLN A 128 -22.31 -31.86 -24.15
CA GLN A 128 -22.82 -31.58 -25.49
C GLN A 128 -23.69 -30.34 -25.55
N GLN A 129 -24.41 -30.04 -24.47
CA GLN A 129 -25.33 -28.91 -24.41
C GLN A 129 -24.63 -27.59 -24.04
N TYR A 130 -23.63 -27.63 -23.16
CA TYR A 130 -23.12 -26.42 -22.51
C TYR A 130 -21.64 -26.11 -22.77
N VAL A 131 -20.85 -27.08 -23.22
CA VAL A 131 -19.44 -26.82 -23.61
C VAL A 131 -19.42 -26.26 -25.03
N PRO A 132 -18.83 -25.08 -25.27
CA PRO A 132 -18.76 -24.50 -26.60
C PRO A 132 -18.03 -25.42 -27.61
N PRO A 133 -18.46 -25.48 -28.88
CA PRO A 133 -17.77 -26.29 -29.89
C PRO A 133 -16.29 -25.92 -30.00
N GLY A 134 -15.41 -26.93 -29.93
CA GLY A 134 -13.95 -26.75 -30.00
C GLY A 134 -13.29 -26.24 -28.70
N GLN A 135 -14.06 -26.01 -27.64
CA GLN A 135 -13.50 -25.64 -26.34
C GLN A 135 -12.87 -26.86 -25.65
N SER A 136 -11.57 -26.78 -25.35
CA SER A 136 -10.90 -27.75 -24.49
C SER A 136 -11.35 -27.56 -23.03
N VAL A 137 -11.66 -28.67 -22.36
CA VAL A 137 -11.90 -28.72 -20.91
C VAL A 137 -10.59 -29.14 -20.24
N HIS A 138 -10.03 -28.24 -19.45
CA HIS A 138 -8.70 -28.39 -18.89
C HIS A 138 -8.72 -29.20 -17.59
N PHE A 139 -9.80 -29.09 -16.80
CA PHE A 139 -10.04 -30.02 -15.72
C PHE A 139 -11.53 -30.26 -15.46
N LEU A 140 -11.82 -31.45 -14.93
CA LEU A 140 -13.11 -31.88 -14.41
C LEU A 140 -12.94 -32.22 -12.93
N LYS A 141 -13.71 -31.58 -12.04
CA LYS A 141 -13.85 -31.98 -10.64
C LYS A 141 -15.17 -32.69 -10.44
N VAL A 142 -15.14 -33.81 -9.73
CA VAL A 142 -16.30 -34.59 -9.31
C VAL A 142 -16.27 -34.74 -7.80
N ASP A 143 -17.32 -34.23 -7.16
CA ASP A 143 -17.53 -34.23 -5.71
C ASP A 143 -19.03 -34.32 -5.46
N VAL A 144 -19.60 -35.53 -5.39
CA VAL A 144 -21.06 -35.69 -5.37
C VAL A 144 -21.53 -36.56 -4.22
N GLU A 145 -20.73 -36.60 -3.16
CA GLU A 145 -21.06 -37.20 -1.87
C GLU A 145 -21.57 -38.65 -2.05
N GLY A 146 -20.78 -39.47 -2.76
CA GLY A 146 -20.99 -40.92 -2.92
C GLY A 146 -21.54 -41.37 -4.28
N LEU A 147 -21.77 -40.44 -5.22
CA LEU A 147 -22.31 -40.73 -6.56
C LEU A 147 -21.27 -40.64 -7.68
N GLU A 148 -19.98 -40.63 -7.34
CA GLU A 148 -18.87 -40.42 -8.28
C GLU A 148 -18.90 -41.47 -9.40
N THR A 149 -19.17 -42.74 -9.04
CA THR A 149 -19.31 -43.84 -10.00
C THR A 149 -20.41 -43.57 -11.04
N ALA A 150 -21.55 -43.03 -10.62
CA ALA A 150 -22.68 -42.76 -11.53
C ALA A 150 -22.34 -41.60 -12.48
N VAL A 151 -21.70 -40.54 -11.96
CA VAL A 151 -21.21 -39.42 -12.79
C VAL A 151 -20.25 -39.91 -13.87
N LEU A 152 -19.26 -40.73 -13.48
CA LEU A 152 -18.24 -41.23 -14.40
C LEU A 152 -18.81 -42.21 -15.43
N LYS A 153 -19.81 -43.03 -15.07
CA LYS A 153 -20.53 -43.93 -16.01
C LYS A 153 -21.40 -43.17 -17.02
N GLY A 154 -21.91 -42.01 -16.65
CA GLY A 154 -22.72 -41.14 -17.53
C GLY A 154 -21.92 -40.35 -18.57
N HIS A 155 -20.61 -40.57 -18.68
CA HIS A 155 -19.72 -39.81 -19.56
C HIS A 155 -19.23 -40.61 -20.78
N ASP A 156 -18.80 -39.90 -21.82
CA ASP A 156 -18.23 -40.49 -23.04
C ASP A 156 -16.71 -40.26 -23.09
N TRP A 157 -15.96 -41.11 -22.40
CA TRP A 157 -14.50 -40.99 -22.26
C TRP A 157 -13.70 -41.23 -23.55
N ALA A 158 -14.33 -41.81 -24.58
CA ALA A 158 -13.70 -42.01 -25.87
C ALA A 158 -13.61 -40.71 -26.69
N CYS A 159 -14.58 -39.81 -26.51
CA CYS A 159 -14.71 -38.61 -27.35
C CYS A 159 -14.58 -37.29 -26.58
N LEU A 160 -14.97 -37.27 -25.30
CA LEU A 160 -15.09 -36.05 -24.50
C LEU A 160 -14.08 -36.11 -23.34
N ARG A 161 -12.87 -35.58 -23.55
CA ARG A 161 -11.74 -35.84 -22.66
C ARG A 161 -11.23 -34.57 -21.98
N PRO A 162 -11.51 -34.36 -20.67
CA PRO A 162 -10.80 -33.38 -19.87
C PRO A 162 -9.31 -33.69 -19.81
N TRP A 163 -8.44 -32.68 -19.73
CA TRP A 163 -6.99 -32.93 -19.59
C TRP A 163 -6.66 -33.56 -18.24
N ILE A 164 -7.32 -33.06 -17.18
CA ILE A 164 -7.15 -33.51 -15.80
C ILE A 164 -8.53 -33.87 -15.22
N VAL A 165 -8.63 -34.99 -14.52
CA VAL A 165 -9.84 -35.41 -13.80
C VAL A 165 -9.49 -35.54 -12.33
N ILE A 166 -10.34 -34.96 -11.47
CA ILE A 166 -10.18 -34.92 -10.03
C ILE A 166 -11.46 -35.50 -9.45
N VAL A 167 -11.35 -36.56 -8.67
CA VAL A 167 -12.51 -37.26 -8.11
C VAL A 167 -12.28 -37.43 -6.63
N GLU A 168 -13.28 -37.07 -5.83
CA GLU A 168 -13.29 -37.41 -4.41
C GLU A 168 -13.27 -38.95 -4.26
N ALA A 169 -12.41 -39.45 -3.39
CA ALA A 169 -12.03 -40.85 -3.33
C ALA A 169 -12.20 -41.44 -1.93
N THR A 170 -12.93 -40.76 -1.04
CA THR A 170 -13.23 -41.21 0.32
C THR A 170 -14.72 -41.34 0.57
N VAL A 171 -15.10 -42.21 1.50
CA VAL A 171 -16.46 -42.22 2.03
C VAL A 171 -16.72 -40.91 2.79
N PRO A 172 -17.89 -40.26 2.63
CA PRO A 172 -18.21 -39.01 3.33
C PRO A 172 -17.90 -39.08 4.83
N LEU A 173 -17.25 -38.02 5.33
CA LEU A 173 -16.82 -37.88 6.74
C LEU A 173 -15.86 -38.99 7.23
N SER A 174 -15.12 -39.64 6.33
CA SER A 174 -14.19 -40.73 6.65
C SER A 174 -12.86 -40.60 5.89
N GLN A 175 -11.83 -41.30 6.37
CA GLN A 175 -10.57 -41.51 5.64
C GLN A 175 -10.55 -42.83 4.85
N THR A 176 -11.67 -43.56 4.84
CA THR A 176 -11.80 -44.82 4.10
C THR A 176 -11.90 -44.52 2.61
N GLU A 177 -10.96 -45.00 1.82
CA GLU A 177 -10.96 -44.83 0.37
C GLU A 177 -12.09 -45.63 -0.31
N CYS A 178 -12.71 -45.08 -1.36
CA CYS A 178 -13.83 -45.68 -2.10
C CYS A 178 -13.60 -45.74 -3.63
N HIS A 179 -12.39 -45.41 -4.10
CA HIS A 179 -12.06 -45.27 -5.52
C HIS A 179 -12.14 -46.56 -6.35
N GLU A 180 -12.00 -47.74 -5.71
CA GLU A 180 -12.06 -49.05 -6.38
C GLU A 180 -13.34 -49.24 -7.21
N SER A 181 -14.43 -48.57 -6.82
CA SER A 181 -15.73 -48.65 -7.50
C SER A 181 -15.76 -47.99 -8.88
N TRP A 182 -14.84 -47.06 -9.17
CA TRP A 182 -14.86 -46.26 -10.39
C TRP A 182 -13.51 -46.07 -11.08
N GLU A 183 -12.37 -46.34 -10.43
CA GLU A 183 -11.02 -46.05 -10.98
C GLU A 183 -10.77 -46.72 -12.33
N SER A 184 -11.25 -47.96 -12.51
CA SER A 184 -11.13 -48.70 -13.77
C SER A 184 -11.75 -47.97 -14.97
N ILE A 185 -12.82 -47.18 -14.77
CA ILE A 185 -13.46 -46.40 -15.84
C ILE A 185 -12.47 -45.40 -16.46
N LEU A 186 -11.67 -44.74 -15.63
CA LEU A 186 -10.68 -43.76 -16.08
C LEU A 186 -9.45 -44.45 -16.67
N MET A 187 -8.94 -45.50 -15.99
CA MET A 187 -7.76 -46.22 -16.45
C MET A 187 -7.98 -46.91 -17.81
N ASP A 188 -9.15 -47.55 -18.00
CA ASP A 188 -9.53 -48.17 -19.28
C ASP A 188 -9.71 -47.14 -20.40
N ALA A 189 -9.94 -45.87 -20.03
CA ALA A 189 -10.00 -44.74 -20.94
C ALA A 189 -8.64 -44.02 -21.10
N ASP A 190 -7.51 -44.67 -20.81
CA ASP A 190 -6.17 -44.07 -20.97
C ASP A 190 -5.98 -42.78 -20.16
N TYR A 191 -6.47 -42.77 -18.92
CA TYR A 191 -6.08 -41.78 -17.91
C TYR A 191 -5.07 -42.39 -16.95
N GLN A 192 -4.03 -41.63 -16.62
CA GLN A 192 -2.96 -42.02 -15.70
C GLN A 192 -3.22 -41.42 -14.33
N PHE A 193 -3.22 -42.25 -13.28
CA PHE A 193 -3.18 -41.77 -11.91
C PHE A 193 -1.86 -41.04 -11.64
N VAL A 194 -1.91 -39.82 -11.13
CA VAL A 194 -0.72 -38.99 -10.90
C VAL A 194 -0.53 -38.54 -9.46
N TYR A 195 -1.59 -38.40 -8.66
CA TYR A 195 -1.52 -37.92 -7.29
C TYR A 195 -2.79 -38.20 -6.48
N ALA A 196 -2.64 -38.35 -5.17
CA ALA A 196 -3.73 -38.37 -4.21
C ALA A 196 -3.38 -37.46 -3.02
N ASP A 197 -4.32 -36.63 -2.59
CA ASP A 197 -4.13 -35.69 -1.47
C ASP A 197 -4.70 -36.20 -0.14
N GLY A 198 -5.22 -37.43 -0.13
CA GLY A 198 -5.89 -38.06 1.01
C GLY A 198 -7.41 -37.88 1.02
N LEU A 199 -7.96 -37.05 0.11
CA LEU A 199 -9.39 -36.83 -0.11
C LEU A 199 -9.74 -37.09 -1.59
N ASN A 200 -9.02 -36.46 -2.50
CA ASN A 200 -9.16 -36.56 -3.94
C ASN A 200 -8.04 -37.39 -4.58
N ARG A 201 -8.37 -37.99 -5.73
CA ARG A 201 -7.41 -38.58 -6.67
C ARG A 201 -7.40 -37.80 -7.98
N PHE A 202 -6.20 -37.60 -8.52
CA PHE A 202 -5.92 -36.84 -9.74
C PHE A 202 -5.48 -37.78 -10.85
N TYR A 203 -6.09 -37.62 -12.01
CA TYR A 203 -5.79 -38.38 -13.22
C TYR A 203 -5.53 -37.44 -14.39
N VAL A 204 -4.57 -37.79 -15.24
CA VAL A 204 -4.19 -37.01 -16.43
C VAL A 204 -4.45 -37.86 -17.67
N ALA A 205 -5.08 -37.27 -18.68
CA ALA A 205 -5.33 -37.95 -19.95
C ALA A 205 -4.01 -38.32 -20.65
N GLY A 206 -3.92 -39.50 -21.27
CA GLY A 206 -2.70 -39.99 -21.92
C GLY A 206 -2.11 -39.03 -22.96
N GLU A 207 -2.96 -38.31 -23.71
CA GLU A 207 -2.54 -37.27 -24.66
C GLU A 207 -1.94 -36.00 -24.00
N HIS A 208 -2.08 -35.88 -22.68
CA HIS A 208 -1.55 -34.79 -21.84
C HIS A 208 -0.61 -35.29 -20.74
N ALA A 209 -0.02 -36.49 -20.87
CA ALA A 209 0.80 -37.15 -19.85
C ALA A 209 1.94 -36.28 -19.28
N GLN A 210 2.47 -35.32 -20.06
CA GLN A 210 3.48 -34.37 -19.60
C GLN A 210 3.03 -33.53 -18.39
N LEU A 211 1.72 -33.32 -18.20
CA LEU A 211 1.20 -32.59 -17.04
C LEU A 211 1.43 -33.35 -15.73
N GLY A 212 1.59 -34.68 -15.79
CA GLY A 212 1.81 -35.54 -14.61
C GLY A 212 3.07 -35.17 -13.81
N GLU A 213 4.09 -34.60 -14.45
CA GLU A 213 5.33 -34.17 -13.76
C GLU A 213 5.06 -33.14 -12.65
N HIS A 214 4.01 -32.33 -12.81
CA HIS A 214 3.60 -31.31 -11.83
C HIS A 214 2.95 -31.89 -10.57
N PHE A 215 2.55 -33.16 -10.60
CA PHE A 215 1.83 -33.83 -9.52
C PHE A 215 2.72 -34.69 -8.60
N THR A 216 4.03 -34.71 -8.86
CA THR A 216 5.02 -35.52 -8.11
C THR A 216 5.06 -35.24 -6.61
N TYR A 217 4.84 -33.98 -6.21
CA TYR A 217 4.97 -33.54 -4.82
C TYR A 217 3.71 -32.82 -4.35
N PRO A 218 3.36 -32.91 -3.06
CA PRO A 218 2.27 -32.12 -2.51
C PRO A 218 2.55 -30.61 -2.62
N PRO A 219 1.52 -29.76 -2.45
CA PRO A 219 1.68 -28.31 -2.32
C PRO A 219 2.71 -27.97 -1.25
N ASN A 220 3.63 -27.07 -1.58
CA ASN A 220 4.74 -26.72 -0.74
C ASN A 220 5.20 -25.28 -0.96
N VAL A 221 6.29 -24.88 -0.29
CA VAL A 221 6.80 -23.51 -0.28
C VAL A 221 7.14 -22.94 -1.67
N PHE A 222 7.36 -23.81 -2.67
CA PHE A 222 7.67 -23.38 -4.05
C PHE A 222 6.43 -22.96 -4.86
N ASP A 223 5.22 -23.22 -4.37
CA ASP A 223 3.97 -22.88 -5.07
C ASP A 223 3.53 -21.43 -4.88
N GLY A 224 4.07 -20.72 -3.89
CA GLY A 224 3.85 -19.29 -3.71
C GLY A 224 2.39 -18.88 -3.47
N PHE A 225 1.60 -19.75 -2.83
CA PHE A 225 0.19 -19.49 -2.50
C PHE A 225 0.00 -18.97 -1.06
N ILE A 226 -1.18 -18.42 -0.78
CA ILE A 226 -1.71 -18.13 0.56
C ILE A 226 -3.11 -18.71 0.68
N ARG A 227 -3.54 -19.07 1.89
CA ARG A 227 -4.91 -19.56 2.11
C ARG A 227 -5.88 -18.38 2.11
N ARG A 228 -7.11 -18.59 1.63
CA ARG A 228 -8.19 -17.60 1.72
C ARG A 228 -8.38 -17.10 3.16
N THR A 229 -8.41 -18.00 4.13
CA THR A 229 -8.63 -17.65 5.55
C THR A 229 -7.54 -16.71 6.08
N GLU A 230 -6.29 -16.94 5.68
CA GLU A 230 -5.16 -16.06 5.98
C GLU A 230 -5.31 -14.69 5.29
N PHE A 231 -5.67 -14.69 4.00
CA PHE A 231 -5.93 -13.47 3.24
C PHE A 231 -7.07 -12.64 3.85
N GLU A 232 -8.18 -13.27 4.23
CA GLU A 232 -9.32 -12.61 4.84
C GLU A 232 -9.03 -12.13 6.26
N ALA A 233 -8.28 -12.90 7.05
CA ALA A 233 -7.84 -12.46 8.37
C ALA A 233 -7.02 -11.17 8.23
N HIS A 234 -6.12 -11.11 7.26
CA HIS A 234 -5.36 -9.91 6.91
C HIS A 234 -6.29 -8.76 6.49
N ALA A 235 -7.23 -9.00 5.58
CA ALA A 235 -8.17 -7.99 5.11
C ALA A 235 -9.16 -7.50 6.19
N ARG A 236 -9.57 -8.38 7.11
CA ARG A 236 -10.42 -8.04 8.27
C ARG A 236 -9.65 -7.20 9.29
N ALA A 237 -8.39 -7.55 9.58
CA ALA A 237 -7.52 -6.75 10.43
C ALA A 237 -7.41 -5.31 9.88
N ILE A 238 -7.07 -5.18 8.59
CA ILE A 238 -6.98 -3.89 7.91
C ILE A 238 -8.30 -3.10 7.97
N ARG A 239 -9.46 -3.74 7.70
CA ARG A 239 -10.77 -3.06 7.75
C ARG A 239 -11.17 -2.64 9.17
N SER A 240 -10.92 -3.49 10.16
CA SER A 240 -11.19 -3.18 11.56
C SER A 240 -10.33 -2.02 12.04
N GLU A 241 -9.07 -1.98 11.62
CA GLU A 241 -8.13 -0.90 11.90
C GLU A 241 -8.56 0.41 11.25
N ASN A 242 -8.97 0.37 9.98
CA ASN A 242 -9.49 1.55 9.28
C ASN A 242 -10.78 2.10 9.93
N GLN A 243 -11.67 1.22 10.37
CA GLN A 243 -12.88 1.63 11.10
C GLN A 243 -12.56 2.23 12.47
N ALA A 244 -11.60 1.64 13.18
CA ALA A 244 -11.11 2.19 14.45
C ALA A 244 -10.47 3.56 14.25
N TRP A 245 -9.73 3.77 13.16
CA TRP A 245 -9.13 5.05 12.80
C TRP A 245 -10.17 6.10 12.43
N ALA A 246 -11.18 5.74 11.65
CA ALA A 246 -12.29 6.65 11.31
C ALA A 246 -13.05 7.10 12.57
N ALA A 247 -13.41 6.16 13.45
CA ALA A 247 -14.06 6.45 14.72
C ALA A 247 -13.18 7.31 15.63
N HIS A 248 -11.87 7.08 15.65
CA HIS A 248 -10.93 7.87 16.44
C HIS A 248 -10.78 9.30 15.89
N GLY A 249 -10.72 9.47 14.57
CA GLY A 249 -10.69 10.77 13.90
C GLY A 249 -11.97 11.58 14.17
N GLU A 250 -13.14 10.95 14.13
CA GLU A 250 -14.41 11.58 14.51
C GLU A 250 -14.43 12.03 15.98
N LEU A 251 -13.94 11.18 16.90
CA LEU A 251 -13.76 11.54 18.31
C LEU A 251 -12.80 12.71 18.51
N GLN A 252 -11.68 12.74 17.79
CA GLN A 252 -10.73 13.84 17.86
C GLN A 252 -11.30 15.14 17.28
N ALA A 253 -12.03 15.08 16.16
CA ALA A 253 -12.72 16.23 15.58
C ALA A 253 -13.79 16.77 16.54
N LEU A 254 -14.53 15.88 17.20
CA LEU A 254 -15.48 16.24 18.27
C LEU A 254 -14.74 16.93 19.43
N HIS A 255 -13.61 16.38 19.87
CA HIS A 255 -12.78 16.94 20.95
C HIS A 255 -12.17 18.31 20.60
N GLN A 256 -11.88 18.54 19.33
CA GLN A 256 -11.30 19.81 18.84
C GLN A 256 -12.35 20.87 18.51
N SER A 257 -13.63 20.48 18.40
CA SER A 257 -14.75 21.38 18.12
C SER A 257 -14.88 22.50 19.17
N ARG A 258 -15.31 23.69 18.71
CA ARG A 258 -15.52 24.85 19.58
C ARG A 258 -16.52 24.56 20.70
N SER A 259 -17.59 23.82 20.42
CA SER A 259 -18.60 23.42 21.41
C SER A 259 -18.01 22.52 22.49
N TRP A 260 -17.13 21.58 22.13
CA TRP A 260 -16.44 20.72 23.08
C TRP A 260 -15.47 21.50 23.96
N LYS A 261 -14.70 22.43 23.40
CA LYS A 261 -13.77 23.27 24.18
C LYS A 261 -14.50 24.26 25.10
N LEU A 262 -15.60 24.86 24.63
CA LEU A 262 -16.43 25.80 25.41
C LEU A 262 -17.17 25.12 26.58
N THR A 263 -17.54 23.85 26.43
CA THR A 263 -18.24 23.08 27.48
C THR A 263 -17.29 22.35 28.44
N ALA A 264 -15.98 22.40 28.22
CA ALA A 264 -14.99 21.76 29.09
C ALA A 264 -15.07 22.16 30.58
N PRO A 265 -15.30 23.45 30.95
CA PRO A 265 -15.47 23.83 32.35
C PRO A 265 -16.75 23.24 32.97
N LEU A 266 -17.83 23.17 32.19
CA LEU A 266 -19.11 22.59 32.60
C LEU A 266 -19.02 21.08 32.77
N ARG A 267 -18.32 20.37 31.88
CA ARG A 267 -18.09 18.92 32.03
C ARG A 267 -17.18 18.60 33.21
N ALA A 268 -16.10 19.37 33.40
CA ALA A 268 -15.24 19.22 34.58
C ALA A 268 -16.00 19.51 35.88
N LEU A 269 -16.95 20.46 35.87
CA LEU A 269 -17.83 20.72 37.01
C LEU A 269 -18.82 19.57 37.22
N VAL A 270 -19.43 19.01 36.17
CA VAL A 270 -20.33 17.84 36.26
C VAL A 270 -19.59 16.60 36.76
N GLU A 271 -18.36 16.36 36.31
CA GLU A 271 -17.52 15.27 36.81
C GLU A 271 -17.08 15.49 38.26
N ARG A 272 -16.69 16.72 38.65
CA ARG A 272 -16.40 17.05 40.05
C ARG A 272 -17.63 16.95 40.93
N VAL A 273 -18.82 17.30 40.45
CA VAL A 273 -20.08 17.11 41.18
C VAL A 273 -20.43 15.63 41.28
N ARG A 274 -20.24 14.82 40.23
CA ARG A 274 -20.38 13.36 40.29
C ARG A 274 -19.38 12.72 41.26
N HIS A 275 -18.12 13.15 41.24
CA HIS A 275 -17.08 12.67 42.16
C HIS A 275 -17.30 13.16 43.60
N ALA A 276 -17.78 14.39 43.81
CA ALA A 276 -18.12 14.90 45.14
C ALA A 276 -19.36 14.20 45.72
N ARG A 277 -20.35 13.88 44.88
CA ARG A 277 -21.55 13.13 45.25
C ARG A 277 -21.24 11.66 45.56
N ASN A 278 -20.21 11.10 44.94
CA ASN A 278 -19.69 9.76 45.22
C ASN A 278 -18.58 9.74 46.31
N GLY A 279 -18.11 10.90 46.79
CA GLY A 279 -16.82 11.01 47.47
C GLY A 279 -16.78 11.68 48.85
N ARG A 280 -17.85 12.28 49.40
CA ARG A 280 -17.86 12.76 50.81
C ARG A 280 -19.21 12.66 51.49
N GLN A 281 -19.34 11.64 52.36
CA GLN A 281 -19.65 11.91 53.76
C GLN A 281 -18.41 12.57 54.38
N SER A 282 -18.47 13.87 54.70
CA SER A 282 -17.85 14.51 55.88
C SER A 282 -17.72 16.03 55.67
N ASP A 283 -18.35 16.73 56.61
CA ASP A 283 -18.40 18.15 56.94
C ASP A 283 -17.25 19.07 56.45
N SER A 284 -17.64 20.14 55.73
CA SER A 284 -17.19 21.52 55.97
C SER A 284 -17.90 22.50 55.01
N ALA A 285 -18.20 23.71 55.50
CA ALA A 285 -19.13 24.69 54.93
C ALA A 285 -18.76 25.22 53.52
N PRO A 286 -19.74 25.63 52.68
CA PRO A 286 -19.50 26.07 51.30
C PRO A 286 -18.86 27.46 51.21
N LEU A 287 -17.86 27.61 50.33
CA LEU A 287 -17.27 28.89 49.91
C LEU A 287 -18.30 29.74 49.15
N SER A 288 -18.34 31.04 49.44
CA SER A 288 -19.36 31.95 48.91
C SER A 288 -19.12 32.36 47.44
N PRO A 289 -20.18 32.64 46.66
CA PRO A 289 -20.12 32.96 45.22
C PRO A 289 -19.26 34.17 44.83
N GLY A 290 -18.96 35.07 45.79
CA GLY A 290 -18.17 36.28 45.54
C GLY A 290 -16.68 36.01 45.25
N SER A 291 -16.13 34.94 45.81
CA SER A 291 -14.71 34.57 45.66
C SER A 291 -14.37 34.04 44.26
N LEU A 292 -15.32 33.35 43.61
CA LEU A 292 -15.18 32.81 42.26
C LEU A 292 -15.21 33.89 41.16
N LYS A 293 -16.02 34.94 41.33
CA LYS A 293 -16.07 36.08 40.39
C LYS A 293 -14.76 36.86 40.37
N ALA A 294 -14.08 37.00 41.50
CA ALA A 294 -12.81 37.72 41.60
C ALA A 294 -11.65 36.97 40.93
N ALA A 295 -11.62 35.64 41.02
CA ALA A 295 -10.61 34.80 40.35
C ALA A 295 -10.81 34.79 38.82
N PHE A 296 -12.07 34.82 38.35
CA PHE A 296 -12.42 34.82 36.94
C PHE A 296 -12.03 36.14 36.24
N ALA A 297 -12.20 37.28 36.90
CA ALA A 297 -11.84 38.59 36.34
C ALA A 297 -10.32 38.77 36.15
N ARG A 298 -9.49 38.20 37.04
CA ARG A 298 -8.01 38.29 36.99
C ARG A 298 -7.38 37.44 35.88
N ALA A 299 -8.03 36.37 35.44
CA ALA A 299 -7.52 35.50 34.39
C ALA A 299 -7.75 36.05 32.98
N LEU A 300 -8.72 36.95 32.80
CA LEU A 300 -9.11 37.51 31.51
C LEU A 300 -8.38 38.82 31.14
N SER A 301 -7.55 39.38 32.02
CA SER A 301 -6.91 40.70 31.84
C SER A 301 -5.41 40.65 31.45
N ARG A 302 -4.86 39.49 31.11
CA ARG A 302 -3.46 39.38 30.65
C ARG A 302 -3.41 39.37 29.12
N GLU A 303 -3.04 40.50 28.52
CA GLU A 303 -2.55 40.52 27.13
C GLU A 303 -1.10 39.99 27.06
N PRO A 304 -0.66 39.31 25.99
CA PRO A 304 0.69 38.80 25.86
C PRO A 304 1.71 39.92 25.59
N SER A 305 2.87 39.86 26.25
CA SER A 305 4.01 40.76 26.04
C SER A 305 4.80 40.37 24.77
N PRO A 306 5.46 41.31 24.06
CA PRO A 306 6.24 41.02 22.85
C PRO A 306 7.49 40.14 23.03
N ASP A 307 7.82 39.70 24.24
CA ASP A 307 9.04 38.96 24.56
C ASP A 307 8.96 37.44 24.32
N ASP A 308 7.82 36.91 23.86
CA ASP A 308 7.63 35.45 23.61
C ASP A 308 8.10 34.99 22.20
N LEU A 309 8.91 35.78 21.51
CA LEU A 309 9.50 35.43 20.20
C LEU A 309 11.02 35.25 20.29
N ASP A 310 11.47 34.06 20.68
CA ASP A 310 12.84 33.62 20.45
C ASP A 310 13.04 33.21 18.99
N VAL A 311 13.31 34.20 18.14
CA VAL A 311 13.77 34.02 16.76
C VAL A 311 15.29 34.04 16.77
N GLY A 312 15.90 32.86 16.68
CA GLY A 312 17.34 32.69 16.57
C GLY A 312 17.94 33.50 15.41
N SER A 313 18.59 34.61 15.78
CA SER A 313 19.69 35.33 15.12
C SER A 313 19.76 35.32 13.58
N LEU A 314 19.04 36.26 12.95
CA LEU A 314 19.51 36.90 11.72
C LEU A 314 20.51 38.01 12.10
N PRO A 315 21.59 38.26 11.32
CA PRO A 315 22.55 39.32 11.64
C PRO A 315 21.88 40.70 11.73
N ALA A 316 22.29 41.50 12.72
CA ALA A 316 21.64 42.71 13.21
C ALA A 316 21.61 43.93 12.25
N HIS A 317 21.82 43.72 10.95
CA HIS A 317 21.78 44.76 9.92
C HIS A 317 21.16 44.21 8.64
N TYR A 318 19.89 43.80 8.73
CA TYR A 318 19.08 43.53 7.55
C TYR A 318 17.64 43.96 7.84
N GLN A 319 17.25 45.10 7.27
CA GLN A 319 15.85 45.49 7.19
C GLN A 319 15.33 44.95 5.85
N PRO A 320 14.39 44.00 5.82
CA PRO A 320 13.78 43.58 4.57
C PRO A 320 13.10 44.78 3.93
N GLU A 321 13.47 45.09 2.68
CA GLU A 321 12.76 46.08 1.88
C GLU A 321 11.33 45.57 1.67
N TRP A 322 10.37 46.24 2.30
CA TRP A 322 8.96 45.94 2.12
C TRP A 322 8.58 46.34 0.70
N ASN A 323 8.38 45.35 -0.17
CA ASN A 323 7.83 45.62 -1.50
C ASN A 323 6.31 45.79 -1.36
N TRP A 324 5.83 47.01 -1.57
CA TRP A 324 4.49 47.48 -1.21
C TRP A 324 3.34 46.87 -2.04
N PHE A 325 3.66 45.97 -2.97
CA PHE A 325 2.69 45.45 -3.94
C PHE A 325 1.90 44.23 -3.43
N ASP A 326 2.46 43.37 -2.56
CA ASP A 326 1.80 42.08 -2.22
C ASP A 326 1.75 41.72 -0.72
N GLY A 327 2.38 42.50 0.18
CA GLY A 327 2.44 42.18 1.62
C GLY A 327 3.33 40.97 1.99
N GLU A 328 3.95 40.31 1.01
CA GLU A 328 4.87 39.18 1.16
C GLU A 328 6.34 39.65 1.21
N ALA A 329 7.17 39.00 2.02
CA ALA A 329 8.58 39.38 2.18
C ALA A 329 9.46 38.68 1.13
N TYR A 330 10.23 39.47 0.37
CA TYR A 330 11.21 38.99 -0.61
C TYR A 330 12.63 39.39 -0.21
N GLU A 331 13.60 38.62 -0.68
CA GLU A 331 15.01 39.03 -0.69
C GLU A 331 15.48 39.18 -2.13
N THR A 332 16.02 40.35 -2.45
CA THR A 332 16.52 40.67 -3.78
C THR A 332 17.98 40.24 -3.91
N LEU A 333 18.24 39.31 -4.82
CA LEU A 333 19.55 38.75 -5.10
C LEU A 333 19.96 39.04 -6.52
N ARG A 334 21.20 39.52 -6.71
CA ARG A 334 21.72 39.86 -8.03
C ARG A 334 22.84 38.92 -8.44
N VAL A 335 22.64 38.16 -9.53
CA VAL A 335 23.59 37.16 -10.05
C VAL A 335 23.98 37.50 -11.50
N GLY A 336 24.91 38.44 -11.65
CA GLY A 336 25.25 39.05 -12.94
C GLY A 336 24.12 39.95 -13.44
N GLU A 337 23.58 39.62 -14.62
CA GLU A 337 22.47 40.36 -15.26
C GLU A 337 21.08 39.94 -14.78
N LEU A 338 20.98 38.96 -13.88
CA LEU A 338 19.73 38.42 -13.35
C LEU A 338 19.46 38.96 -11.93
N THR A 339 18.31 39.61 -11.76
CA THR A 339 17.72 39.96 -10.46
C THR A 339 16.70 38.91 -10.05
N LEU A 340 16.83 38.36 -8.85
CA LEU A 340 15.92 37.38 -8.29
C LEU A 340 15.27 37.95 -7.04
N HIS A 341 13.95 38.03 -7.00
CA HIS A 341 13.20 38.29 -5.78
C HIS A 341 12.79 36.96 -5.18
N PHE A 342 13.58 36.45 -4.25
CA PHE A 342 13.33 35.16 -3.62
C PHE A 342 12.28 35.31 -2.52
N HIS A 343 11.19 34.56 -2.61
CA HIS A 343 10.11 34.61 -1.61
C HIS A 343 10.54 33.97 -0.29
N LEU A 344 10.36 34.70 0.82
CA LEU A 344 10.84 34.29 2.14
C LEU A 344 9.82 33.49 2.95
N GLY A 345 8.57 33.35 2.50
CA GLY A 345 7.52 32.66 3.25
C GLY A 345 7.86 31.19 3.54
N ALA A 346 8.45 30.50 2.56
CA ALA A 346 8.86 29.10 2.69
C ALA A 346 9.91 28.86 3.80
N LEU A 347 10.67 29.88 4.21
CA LEU A 347 11.65 29.75 5.29
C LEU A 347 11.00 29.45 6.65
N ARG A 348 9.71 29.79 6.81
CA ARG A 348 8.90 29.51 8.00
C ARG A 348 8.40 28.07 8.05
N ASP A 349 8.52 27.32 6.94
CA ASP A 349 8.11 25.93 6.86
C ASP A 349 9.03 25.03 7.69
N ARG A 350 8.42 24.19 8.53
CA ARG A 350 9.14 23.24 9.41
C ARG A 350 9.34 21.87 8.76
N ARG A 351 8.80 21.65 7.56
CA ARG A 351 9.01 20.44 6.76
C ARG A 351 10.31 20.56 5.95
N GLY A 352 10.62 19.52 5.18
CA GLY A 352 11.77 19.52 4.25
C GLY A 352 11.76 20.69 3.25
N LEU A 353 10.58 21.23 2.92
CA LEU A 353 10.43 22.40 2.05
C LEU A 353 11.13 23.65 2.59
N GLY A 354 11.11 23.87 3.91
CA GLY A 354 11.81 25.01 4.50
C GLY A 354 13.31 24.83 4.50
N ARG A 355 13.81 23.59 4.64
CA ARG A 355 15.24 23.28 4.46
C ARG A 355 15.64 23.56 3.02
N HIS A 356 14.88 23.06 2.04
CA HIS A 356 15.11 23.34 0.62
C HIS A 356 15.21 24.85 0.35
N ALA A 357 14.24 25.64 0.83
CA ALA A 357 14.26 27.09 0.64
C ALA A 357 15.49 27.77 1.26
N ARG A 358 15.90 27.36 2.48
CA ARG A 358 17.09 27.90 3.16
C ARG A 358 18.38 27.58 2.41
N GLU A 359 18.56 26.34 1.99
CA GLU A 359 19.79 25.89 1.31
C GLU A 359 19.92 26.50 -0.08
N LEU A 360 18.81 26.56 -0.84
CA LEU A 360 18.79 27.22 -2.14
C LEU A 360 19.09 28.73 -2.01
N LEU A 361 18.46 29.41 -1.04
CA LEU A 361 18.72 30.83 -0.78
C LEU A 361 20.18 31.08 -0.37
N TYR A 362 20.74 30.22 0.48
CA TYR A 362 22.15 30.30 0.90
C TYR A 362 23.10 30.23 -0.31
N GLU A 363 22.87 29.29 -1.23
CA GLU A 363 23.71 29.14 -2.43
C GLU A 363 23.52 30.28 -3.44
N LEU A 364 22.29 30.79 -3.60
CA LEU A 364 22.05 31.97 -4.43
C LEU A 364 22.79 33.20 -3.88
N ARG A 365 22.78 33.42 -2.55
CA ARG A 365 23.58 34.49 -1.91
C ARG A 365 25.08 34.33 -2.19
N ARG A 366 25.58 33.09 -2.15
CA ARG A 366 26.99 32.80 -2.44
C ARG A 366 27.35 33.14 -3.90
N LEU A 367 26.45 32.82 -4.84
CA LEU A 367 26.61 33.21 -6.25
C LEU A 367 26.65 34.73 -6.43
N CYS A 368 25.83 35.49 -5.68
CA CYS A 368 25.89 36.95 -5.65
C CYS A 368 27.25 37.46 -5.19
N SER A 369 27.79 36.93 -4.09
CA SER A 369 29.10 37.36 -3.55
C SER A 369 30.29 37.02 -4.46
N SER A 370 30.16 35.99 -5.30
CA SER A 370 31.20 35.56 -6.25
C SER A 370 31.21 36.34 -7.58
N SER A 371 30.11 37.02 -7.89
CA SER A 371 29.98 37.92 -9.04
C SER A 371 30.59 39.27 -8.63
N GLY A 372 31.72 39.67 -9.22
CA GLY A 372 32.49 40.86 -8.81
C GLY A 372 31.69 42.18 -8.73
N PRO A 373 32.31 43.28 -8.23
CA PRO A 373 31.63 44.52 -7.83
C PRO A 373 30.97 45.35 -8.95
N ASP A 374 30.85 44.84 -10.17
CA ASP A 374 30.16 45.52 -11.27
C ASP A 374 28.63 45.38 -11.14
N GLN A 375 28.09 45.82 -10.01
CA GLN A 375 26.65 45.85 -9.69
C GLN A 375 25.96 47.12 -10.19
N THR A 376 26.64 47.94 -11.00
CA THR A 376 26.16 49.26 -11.46
C THR A 376 25.48 49.23 -12.83
N SER A 377 25.63 48.18 -13.63
CA SER A 377 24.83 48.01 -14.84
C SER A 377 23.36 47.74 -14.48
N PRO A 378 22.36 48.04 -15.31
CA PRO A 378 20.99 47.60 -15.08
C PRO A 378 20.92 46.06 -15.17
N ALA A 379 20.10 45.40 -14.35
CA ALA A 379 19.80 43.99 -14.58
C ALA A 379 18.97 43.85 -15.87
N ALA A 380 19.35 42.92 -16.75
CA ALA A 380 18.64 42.69 -18.00
C ALA A 380 17.44 41.76 -17.83
N MET A 381 17.41 40.98 -16.74
CA MET A 381 16.36 40.01 -16.44
C MET A 381 16.00 40.07 -14.96
N GLU A 382 14.70 39.99 -14.65
CA GLU A 382 14.18 40.03 -13.29
C GLU A 382 13.16 38.90 -13.14
N TYR A 383 13.18 38.14 -12.03
CA TYR A 383 12.21 37.08 -11.74
C TYR A 383 11.84 37.03 -10.26
N TYR A 384 10.58 36.75 -9.97
CA TYR A 384 10.09 36.41 -8.63
C TYR A 384 10.14 34.90 -8.44
N VAL A 385 10.96 34.42 -7.51
CA VAL A 385 11.24 32.99 -7.32
C VAL A 385 10.52 32.46 -6.09
N PHE A 386 9.64 31.48 -6.32
CA PHE A 386 8.97 30.72 -5.28
C PHE A 386 9.56 29.31 -5.23
N SER A 387 10.30 29.03 -4.16
CA SER A 387 10.92 27.71 -3.95
C SER A 387 9.91 26.60 -3.69
N THR A 388 8.62 26.91 -3.50
CA THR A 388 7.55 25.91 -3.38
C THR A 388 6.19 26.52 -3.67
N LEU A 389 5.27 25.75 -4.29
CA LEU A 389 3.90 26.20 -4.52
C LEU A 389 3.11 26.51 -3.25
N HIS A 390 3.45 25.89 -2.11
CA HIS A 390 2.64 25.95 -0.89
C HIS A 390 2.60 27.33 -0.22
N TRP A 391 3.51 28.22 -0.62
CA TRP A 391 3.66 29.57 -0.08
C TRP A 391 3.38 30.64 -1.15
N CYS A 392 2.81 30.26 -2.29
CA CYS A 392 2.45 31.20 -3.35
C CYS A 392 1.21 32.04 -2.96
N PRO A 393 1.27 33.38 -3.09
CA PRO A 393 0.12 34.27 -2.87
C PRO A 393 -0.97 34.04 -3.93
N GLU A 394 -2.19 34.55 -3.70
CA GLU A 394 -3.33 34.38 -4.62
C GLU A 394 -3.04 34.89 -6.04
N SER A 395 -2.30 36.00 -6.14
CA SER A 395 -1.81 36.57 -7.39
C SER A 395 -0.29 36.52 -7.43
N LEU A 396 0.29 35.90 -8.47
CA LEU A 396 1.74 35.84 -8.66
C LEU A 396 2.25 37.11 -9.35
N PRO A 397 3.33 37.73 -8.84
CA PRO A 397 4.02 38.78 -9.57
C PRO A 397 4.65 38.22 -10.86
N ARG A 398 4.85 39.07 -11.87
CA ARG A 398 5.42 38.66 -13.15
C ARG A 398 6.74 39.38 -13.44
N PRO A 399 7.75 38.68 -14.00
CA PRO A 399 7.70 37.25 -14.33
C PRO A 399 8.00 36.37 -13.09
N SER A 400 7.25 35.29 -12.90
CA SER A 400 7.43 34.37 -11.76
C SER A 400 7.99 33.00 -12.18
N ALA A 401 8.82 32.45 -11.32
CA ALA A 401 9.30 31.08 -11.39
C ALA A 401 8.87 30.32 -10.13
N VAL A 402 8.04 29.29 -10.30
CA VAL A 402 7.45 28.54 -9.18
C VAL A 402 7.89 27.09 -9.23
N MET A 403 8.43 26.59 -8.12
CA MET A 403 8.81 25.20 -7.97
C MET A 403 7.67 24.34 -7.41
N ILE A 404 7.23 23.35 -8.19
CA ILE A 404 6.29 22.32 -7.80
C ILE A 404 7.12 21.05 -7.57
N HIS A 405 7.29 20.66 -6.31
CA HIS A 405 8.14 19.53 -5.95
C HIS A 405 7.58 18.21 -6.50
N ASP A 406 6.30 17.98 -6.29
CA ASP A 406 5.58 16.85 -6.85
C ASP A 406 4.07 17.09 -6.81
N VAL A 407 3.30 16.12 -7.33
CA VAL A 407 1.84 16.13 -7.35
C VAL A 407 1.25 14.94 -6.59
N THR A 408 1.94 14.50 -5.52
CA THR A 408 1.50 13.37 -4.68
C THR A 408 0.02 13.46 -4.28
N PRO A 409 -0.48 14.62 -3.79
CA PRO A 409 -1.89 14.73 -3.38
C PRO A 409 -2.88 14.52 -4.53
N LEU A 410 -2.47 14.77 -5.78
CA LEU A 410 -3.32 14.60 -6.97
C LEU A 410 -3.28 13.18 -7.51
N LEU A 411 -2.11 12.54 -7.47
CA LEU A 411 -1.94 11.14 -7.86
C LEU A 411 -2.62 10.17 -6.89
N MET A 412 -2.76 10.59 -5.63
CA MET A 412 -3.33 9.77 -4.56
C MET A 412 -4.52 10.47 -3.90
N SER A 413 -5.36 11.16 -4.67
CA SER A 413 -6.45 12.02 -4.16
C SER A 413 -7.38 11.31 -3.17
N GLU A 414 -7.70 10.04 -3.42
CA GLU A 414 -8.47 9.16 -2.53
C GLU A 414 -7.86 9.03 -1.11
N ARG A 415 -6.54 9.23 -0.97
CA ARG A 415 -5.79 9.09 0.28
C ARG A 415 -5.52 10.42 0.99
N PHE A 416 -5.76 11.56 0.34
CA PHE A 416 -5.47 12.89 0.86
C PHE A 416 -6.72 13.76 1.11
N GLY A 417 -7.91 13.32 0.68
CA GLY A 417 -9.19 13.96 1.01
C GLY A 417 -9.22 15.47 0.70
N HIS A 418 -9.64 16.29 1.68
CA HIS A 418 -9.70 17.76 1.52
C HIS A 418 -8.33 18.41 1.25
N CYS A 419 -7.22 17.80 1.67
CA CYS A 419 -5.89 18.31 1.34
C CYS A 419 -5.60 18.22 -0.16
N ALA A 420 -6.12 17.20 -0.85
CA ALA A 420 -6.00 17.09 -2.31
C ALA A 420 -6.80 18.19 -3.02
N GLN A 421 -8.00 18.51 -2.54
CA GLN A 421 -8.83 19.58 -3.12
C GLN A 421 -8.17 20.96 -3.00
N ARG A 422 -7.62 21.27 -1.81
CA ARG A 422 -6.87 22.52 -1.61
C ARG A 422 -5.63 22.57 -2.51
N PHE A 423 -4.86 21.48 -2.54
CA PHE A 423 -3.68 21.39 -3.39
C PHE A 423 -4.02 21.56 -4.86
N GLU A 424 -5.10 20.94 -5.35
CA GLU A 424 -5.59 21.09 -6.72
C GLU A 424 -5.91 22.56 -7.02
N GLY A 425 -6.61 23.27 -6.13
CA GLY A 425 -6.89 24.70 -6.30
C GLY A 425 -5.61 25.54 -6.38
N ASP A 426 -4.66 25.31 -5.48
CA ASP A 426 -3.35 26.00 -5.49
C ASP A 426 -2.55 25.66 -6.75
N PHE A 427 -2.57 24.39 -7.17
CA PHE A 427 -1.91 23.90 -8.37
C PHE A 427 -2.48 24.57 -9.62
N GLN A 428 -3.80 24.53 -9.83
CA GLN A 428 -4.48 25.15 -10.97
C GLN A 428 -4.20 26.65 -11.06
N ARG A 429 -4.20 27.34 -9.92
CA ARG A 429 -3.87 28.76 -9.81
C ARG A 429 -2.42 29.06 -10.21
N VAL A 430 -1.47 28.29 -9.69
CA VAL A 430 -0.04 28.44 -10.01
C VAL A 430 0.22 28.16 -11.47
N ILE A 431 -0.33 27.08 -12.04
CA ILE A 431 -0.15 26.79 -13.47
C ILE A 431 -0.85 27.82 -14.35
N ALA A 432 -1.89 28.51 -13.91
CA ALA A 432 -2.50 29.56 -14.72
C ALA A 432 -1.64 30.84 -14.79
N GLN A 433 -0.88 31.13 -13.73
CA GLN A 433 -0.21 32.43 -13.56
C GLN A 433 1.32 32.40 -13.73
N ALA A 434 1.98 31.30 -13.36
CA ALA A 434 3.44 31.24 -13.34
C ALA A 434 4.05 31.27 -14.75
N ASP A 435 5.10 32.06 -14.93
CA ASP A 435 5.81 32.21 -16.21
C ASP A 435 6.85 31.10 -16.43
N ARG A 436 7.36 30.51 -15.34
CA ARG A 436 8.23 29.32 -15.34
C ARG A 436 7.76 28.33 -14.28
N LEU A 437 7.62 27.07 -14.68
CA LEU A 437 7.34 25.96 -13.76
C LEU A 437 8.61 25.12 -13.60
N LEU A 438 9.02 24.95 -12.35
CA LEU A 438 10.20 24.20 -11.96
C LEU A 438 9.80 22.97 -11.17
N THR A 439 10.61 21.93 -11.19
CA THR A 439 10.42 20.73 -10.35
C THR A 439 11.75 20.08 -10.00
N VAL A 440 11.72 19.06 -9.15
CA VAL A 440 12.93 18.48 -8.55
C VAL A 440 13.41 17.18 -9.23
N SER A 441 12.59 16.54 -10.07
CA SER A 441 12.99 15.34 -10.80
C SER A 441 12.31 15.22 -12.16
N GLU A 442 12.90 14.40 -13.04
CA GLU A 442 12.30 14.06 -14.34
C GLU A 442 10.96 13.34 -14.20
N SER A 443 10.82 12.46 -13.19
CA SER A 443 9.53 11.81 -12.88
C SER A 443 8.47 12.85 -12.51
N SER A 444 8.80 13.78 -11.61
CA SER A 444 7.86 14.84 -11.21
C SER A 444 7.56 15.77 -12.38
N SER A 445 8.53 16.07 -13.25
CA SER A 445 8.30 16.85 -14.48
C SER A 445 7.25 16.19 -15.36
N LYS A 446 7.38 14.88 -15.64
CA LYS A 446 6.40 14.13 -16.42
C LYS A 446 5.00 14.14 -15.78
N ASP A 447 4.93 13.91 -14.47
CA ASP A 447 3.66 13.89 -13.74
C ASP A 447 2.97 15.27 -13.74
N ILE A 448 3.74 16.35 -13.59
CA ILE A 448 3.22 17.72 -13.65
C ILE A 448 2.81 18.03 -15.09
N GLN A 449 3.66 17.74 -16.08
CA GLN A 449 3.42 18.04 -17.50
C GLN A 449 2.15 17.36 -18.02
N ALA A 450 1.87 16.12 -17.60
CA ALA A 450 0.66 15.39 -17.96
C ALA A 450 -0.64 16.07 -17.49
N ARG A 451 -0.54 17.08 -16.61
CA ARG A 451 -1.67 17.87 -16.08
C ARG A 451 -1.71 19.29 -16.65
N LEU A 452 -0.77 19.65 -17.54
CA LEU A 452 -0.71 20.95 -18.18
C LEU A 452 -1.35 20.88 -19.59
N PRO A 453 -1.89 22.00 -20.11
CA PRO A 453 -2.26 22.09 -21.52
C PRO A 453 -1.05 21.83 -22.43
N GLU A 454 -1.25 21.21 -23.59
CA GLU A 454 -0.17 20.90 -24.55
C GLU A 454 0.60 22.13 -25.02
N SER A 455 -0.04 23.31 -25.03
CA SER A 455 0.56 24.59 -25.40
C SER A 455 1.55 25.13 -24.36
N ARG A 456 1.61 24.54 -23.17
CA ARG A 456 2.45 25.03 -22.08
C ARG A 456 3.90 24.53 -22.26
N PRO A 457 4.90 25.41 -22.05
CA PRO A 457 6.30 25.01 -22.12
C PRO A 457 6.64 23.87 -21.13
N PRO A 458 7.68 23.06 -21.42
CA PRO A 458 8.08 21.96 -20.55
C PRO A 458 8.38 22.42 -19.12
N VAL A 459 7.94 21.64 -18.13
CA VAL A 459 8.34 21.83 -16.73
C VAL A 459 9.84 21.54 -16.57
N GLU A 460 10.60 22.53 -16.13
CA GLU A 460 12.06 22.46 -16.09
C GLU A 460 12.54 21.81 -14.78
N VAL A 461 13.56 20.94 -14.88
CA VAL A 461 14.10 20.24 -13.71
C VAL A 461 15.27 21.00 -13.09
N VAL A 462 15.13 21.31 -11.81
CA VAL A 462 16.15 21.77 -10.87
C VAL A 462 16.25 20.72 -9.76
N ALA A 463 17.12 19.72 -9.97
CA ALA A 463 17.33 18.67 -9.00
C ALA A 463 17.74 19.25 -7.64
N ASN A 464 17.20 18.69 -6.55
CA ASN A 464 17.56 19.13 -5.21
C ASN A 464 19.03 18.84 -4.91
N GLY A 465 19.65 19.73 -4.14
CA GLY A 465 20.87 19.39 -3.42
C GLY A 465 20.57 18.52 -2.21
N VAL A 466 21.62 17.92 -1.66
CA VAL A 466 21.55 17.10 -0.45
C VAL A 466 22.53 17.66 0.57
N THR A 467 22.05 17.93 1.78
CA THR A 467 22.89 18.39 2.88
C THR A 467 23.42 17.18 3.66
N VAL A 468 24.73 17.14 3.92
CA VAL A 468 25.30 16.12 4.80
C VAL A 468 24.78 16.34 6.22
N MET A 469 24.12 15.33 6.80
CA MET A 469 23.78 15.37 8.21
C MET A 469 25.08 15.21 9.03
N ALA A 470 25.53 16.29 9.67
CA ALA A 470 26.74 16.28 10.48
C ALA A 470 26.39 16.09 11.95
N GLY A 471 27.09 15.17 12.64
CA GLY A 471 27.02 15.05 14.08
C GLY A 471 27.33 13.64 14.61
N GLU A 472 27.82 13.60 15.85
CA GLU A 472 28.07 12.35 16.58
C GLU A 472 27.35 12.30 17.94
N ALA A 473 26.30 13.11 18.11
CA ALA A 473 25.48 13.10 19.31
C ALA A 473 24.69 11.78 19.39
N ARG A 474 24.91 11.01 20.46
CA ARG A 474 24.14 9.79 20.70
C ARG A 474 22.71 10.17 21.10
N PRO A 475 21.67 9.65 20.43
CA PRO A 475 20.29 9.94 20.79
C PRO A 475 19.91 9.35 22.16
N PRO A 476 18.96 9.96 22.88
CA PRO A 476 18.45 9.47 24.16
C PRO A 476 17.44 8.32 23.98
N VAL A 477 17.75 7.33 23.14
CA VAL A 477 16.92 6.14 22.89
C VAL A 477 17.71 4.87 23.22
N LEU A 478 17.05 3.89 23.84
CA LEU A 478 17.62 2.57 24.02
C LEU A 478 17.57 1.81 22.69
N LEU A 479 18.75 1.51 22.16
CA LEU A 479 18.91 0.75 20.92
C LEU A 479 19.05 -0.73 21.23
N PRO A 480 18.65 -1.60 20.29
CA PRO A 480 18.85 -3.02 20.46
C PRO A 480 20.35 -3.35 20.40
N ASP A 481 20.77 -4.40 21.12
CA ASP A 481 22.13 -4.94 21.04
C ASP A 481 22.27 -5.87 19.81
N ARG A 482 21.84 -5.41 18.64
CA ARG A 482 21.91 -6.13 17.36
C ARG A 482 21.88 -5.16 16.17
N PRO A 483 22.33 -5.57 14.96
CA PRO A 483 22.24 -4.73 13.76
C PRO A 483 20.80 -4.33 13.45
N TYR A 484 20.59 -3.10 12.98
CA TYR A 484 19.26 -2.56 12.69
C TYR A 484 19.21 -1.81 11.36
N PHE A 485 18.00 -1.68 10.83
CA PHE A 485 17.65 -0.82 9.70
C PHE A 485 17.01 0.46 10.22
N VAL A 486 17.07 1.56 9.45
CA VAL A 486 16.44 2.83 9.82
C VAL A 486 15.37 3.22 8.83
N PHE A 487 14.24 3.65 9.35
CA PHE A 487 13.22 4.42 8.61
C PHE A 487 13.22 5.85 9.13
N LEU A 488 13.24 6.84 8.22
CA LEU A 488 13.14 8.26 8.55
C LEU A 488 11.92 8.85 7.82
N GLY A 489 10.90 9.26 8.58
CA GLY A 489 9.69 9.82 7.97
C GLY A 489 8.49 9.90 8.90
N THR A 490 7.31 10.05 8.30
CA THR A 490 6.00 10.00 8.98
C THR A 490 5.34 8.65 8.71
N CYS A 491 4.24 8.37 9.42
CA CYS A 491 3.39 7.21 9.19
C CYS A 491 2.31 7.44 8.11
N ASP A 492 2.44 8.48 7.29
CA ASP A 492 1.47 8.80 6.24
C ASP A 492 1.36 7.64 5.24
N LEU A 493 0.17 7.44 4.68
CA LEU A 493 -0.12 6.29 3.79
C LEU A 493 0.88 6.16 2.62
N HIS A 494 1.32 7.29 2.04
CA HIS A 494 2.26 7.29 0.94
C HIS A 494 3.68 6.88 1.36
N LYS A 495 4.04 6.94 2.65
CA LYS A 495 5.32 6.43 3.16
C LYS A 495 5.34 4.93 3.36
N ASN A 496 4.18 4.27 3.30
CA ASN A 496 4.03 2.80 3.20
C ASN A 496 4.75 1.99 4.29
N LEU A 497 4.75 2.49 5.53
CA LEU A 497 5.43 1.82 6.63
C LEU A 497 4.90 0.38 6.87
N ASP A 498 3.65 0.13 6.50
CA ASP A 498 2.95 -1.13 6.70
C ASP A 498 3.66 -2.32 6.02
N VAL A 499 4.21 -2.13 4.82
CA VAL A 499 4.94 -3.21 4.10
C VAL A 499 6.17 -3.69 4.89
N LEU A 500 6.80 -2.81 5.67
CA LEU A 500 7.94 -3.17 6.51
C LEU A 500 7.49 -3.94 7.74
N PHE A 501 6.35 -3.58 8.34
CA PHE A 501 5.80 -4.32 9.47
C PHE A 501 5.31 -5.71 9.06
N GLU A 502 4.67 -5.82 7.90
CA GLU A 502 4.34 -7.11 7.29
C GLU A 502 5.61 -7.93 7.02
N ALA A 503 6.69 -7.31 6.52
CA ALA A 503 7.97 -7.98 6.29
C ALA A 503 8.60 -8.50 7.59
N LEU A 504 8.55 -7.70 8.68
CA LEU A 504 9.04 -8.10 10.00
C LEU A 504 8.20 -9.23 10.60
N SER A 505 6.90 -9.27 10.33
CA SER A 505 6.01 -10.35 10.79
C SER A 505 6.32 -11.70 10.14
N LEU A 506 7.01 -11.69 8.99
CA LEU A 506 7.49 -12.89 8.27
C LEU A 506 8.95 -13.24 8.61
N SER A 507 9.62 -12.44 9.45
CA SER A 507 11.05 -12.54 9.76
C SER A 507 11.34 -13.69 10.73
N ASP A 508 12.59 -14.16 10.75
CA ASP A 508 13.14 -15.10 11.74
C ASP A 508 13.51 -14.40 13.08
N GLY A 509 13.16 -13.11 13.20
CA GLY A 509 13.42 -12.27 14.37
C GLY A 509 14.81 -11.64 14.41
N LEU A 510 15.64 -11.84 13.38
CA LEU A 510 16.98 -11.25 13.30
C LEU A 510 16.96 -9.78 12.85
N ILE A 511 15.99 -9.40 12.02
CA ILE A 511 15.81 -8.02 11.55
C ILE A 511 15.26 -7.14 12.68
N HIS A 512 15.89 -5.99 12.89
CA HIS A 512 15.39 -4.93 13.77
C HIS A 512 15.26 -3.62 13.00
N LEU A 513 14.18 -2.88 13.24
CA LEU A 513 13.87 -1.61 12.59
C LEU A 513 13.81 -0.47 13.60
N VAL A 514 14.50 0.63 13.31
CA VAL A 514 14.48 1.86 14.11
C VAL A 514 13.72 2.94 13.35
N LEU A 515 12.66 3.48 13.96
CA LEU A 515 11.78 4.49 13.36
C LEU A 515 12.13 5.88 13.90
N ILE A 516 12.52 6.80 13.02
CA ILE A 516 12.80 8.20 13.32
C ILE A 516 11.67 9.06 12.76
N GLY A 517 10.98 9.80 13.63
CA GLY A 517 9.79 10.57 13.26
C GLY A 517 8.76 10.75 14.40
N PRO A 518 7.55 11.25 14.10
CA PRO A 518 6.50 11.46 15.10
C PRO A 518 6.07 10.14 15.79
N THR A 519 6.21 10.07 17.11
CA THR A 519 5.98 8.84 17.90
C THR A 519 4.54 8.34 17.85
N GLU A 520 3.55 9.24 17.99
CA GLU A 520 2.13 8.87 18.15
C GLU A 520 1.65 7.95 17.03
N GLY A 521 1.86 8.35 15.77
CA GLY A 521 1.43 7.57 14.62
C GLY A 521 2.21 6.25 14.41
N PHE A 522 3.48 6.18 14.84
CA PHE A 522 4.22 4.92 14.83
C PHE A 522 3.71 3.94 15.89
N VAL A 523 3.43 4.42 17.10
CA VAL A 523 2.87 3.59 18.17
C VAL A 523 1.52 3.02 17.74
N GLU A 524 0.68 3.84 17.12
CA GLU A 524 -0.63 3.41 16.62
C GLU A 524 -0.51 2.35 15.53
N LYS A 525 0.34 2.56 14.51
CA LYS A 525 0.58 1.52 13.49
C LYS A 525 1.25 0.27 14.05
N LEU A 526 2.16 0.39 15.02
CA LEU A 526 2.84 -0.78 15.57
C LEU A 526 1.91 -1.63 16.45
N LYS A 527 0.88 -1.03 17.08
CA LYS A 527 -0.19 -1.78 17.76
C LYS A 527 -0.95 -2.72 16.82
N GLN A 528 -1.00 -2.39 15.54
CA GLN A 528 -1.67 -3.14 14.47
C GLN A 528 -0.83 -4.31 13.95
N ALA A 529 0.49 -4.27 14.17
CA ALA A 529 1.42 -5.31 13.77
C ALA A 529 2.11 -5.93 15.00
N PRO A 530 1.40 -6.74 15.82
CA PRO A 530 1.93 -7.26 17.09
C PRO A 530 3.17 -8.13 16.89
N LEU A 531 3.25 -8.88 15.80
CA LEU A 531 4.43 -9.70 15.47
C LEU A 531 5.68 -8.87 15.14
N ALA A 532 5.52 -7.59 14.79
CA ALA A 532 6.64 -6.69 14.54
C ALA A 532 7.09 -5.91 15.80
N GLN A 533 6.30 -5.89 16.88
CA GLN A 533 6.57 -5.05 18.06
C GLN A 533 7.95 -5.29 18.68
N ASP A 534 8.33 -6.56 18.84
CA ASP A 534 9.61 -6.93 19.45
C ASP A 534 10.83 -6.64 18.54
N HIS A 535 10.57 -6.25 17.29
CA HIS A 535 11.56 -5.99 16.26
C HIS A 535 11.61 -4.51 15.84
N VAL A 536 10.90 -3.63 16.56
CA VAL A 536 10.82 -2.21 16.25
C VAL A 536 11.19 -1.36 17.46
N THR A 537 12.07 -0.37 17.23
CA THR A 537 12.37 0.70 18.20
C THR A 537 11.91 2.03 17.65
N ILE A 538 11.04 2.72 18.38
CA ILE A 538 10.63 4.09 18.03
C ILE A 538 11.60 5.08 18.69
N ALA A 539 12.42 5.74 17.89
CA ALA A 539 13.38 6.74 18.36
C ALA A 539 12.77 8.13 18.58
N GLY A 540 11.57 8.36 18.00
CA GLY A 540 10.91 9.66 18.05
C GLY A 540 11.55 10.69 17.11
N ARG A 541 11.23 11.97 17.33
CA ARG A 541 11.83 13.07 16.56
C ARG A 541 13.22 13.36 17.11
N LEU A 542 14.21 13.28 16.23
CA LEU A 542 15.62 13.54 16.53
C LEU A 542 16.09 14.79 15.81
N ASN A 543 17.10 15.46 16.38
CA ASN A 543 17.81 16.49 15.64
C ASN A 543 18.78 15.87 14.61
N ASP A 544 19.33 16.69 13.71
CA ASP A 544 20.19 16.19 12.61
C ASP A 544 21.43 15.44 13.12
N GLN A 545 22.00 15.85 14.27
CA GLN A 545 23.20 15.18 14.83
C GLN A 545 22.87 13.79 15.36
N GLU A 546 21.73 13.66 16.03
CA GLU A 546 21.22 12.40 16.58
C GLU A 546 20.77 11.43 15.46
N ALA A 547 20.09 11.96 14.44
CA ALA A 547 19.69 11.19 13.27
C ALA A 547 20.91 10.70 12.48
N ALA A 548 21.90 11.55 12.25
CA ALA A 548 23.17 11.16 11.61
C ALA A 548 23.87 10.03 12.37
N TRP A 549 23.92 10.13 13.70
CA TRP A 549 24.53 9.11 14.55
C TRP A 549 23.89 7.74 14.38
N LEU A 550 22.54 7.69 14.32
CA LEU A 550 21.78 6.44 14.13
C LEU A 550 21.94 5.89 12.72
N ILE A 551 21.78 6.73 11.70
CA ILE A 551 21.82 6.32 10.31
C ILE A 551 23.20 5.72 10.01
N LYS A 552 24.28 6.41 10.38
CA LYS A 552 25.68 5.98 10.19
C LYS A 552 26.00 4.60 10.79
N ARG A 553 25.22 4.15 11.79
CA ARG A 553 25.38 2.86 12.49
C ARG A 553 24.36 1.80 12.08
N SER A 554 23.43 2.13 11.18
CA SER A 554 22.46 1.19 10.64
C SER A 554 23.07 0.32 9.53
N VAL A 555 22.44 -0.83 9.25
CA VAL A 555 22.77 -1.70 8.14
C VAL A 555 22.41 -1.03 6.81
N ALA A 556 21.22 -0.44 6.75
CA ALA A 556 20.74 0.33 5.62
C ALA A 556 19.55 1.19 6.06
N MET A 557 19.26 2.22 5.29
CA MET A 557 17.97 2.91 5.35
C MET A 557 16.93 2.12 4.55
N VAL A 558 15.70 2.04 5.06
CA VAL A 558 14.54 1.48 4.36
C VAL A 558 13.56 2.61 4.03
N PHE A 559 13.18 2.72 2.76
CA PHE A 559 12.38 3.83 2.23
C PHE A 559 11.26 3.31 1.32
N PRO A 560 10.17 2.77 1.91
CA PRO A 560 9.13 2.03 1.17
C PRO A 560 8.07 2.91 0.51
N SER A 561 8.31 4.21 0.37
CA SER A 561 7.32 5.16 -0.14
C SER A 561 6.66 4.72 -1.45
N LEU A 562 5.34 4.85 -1.52
CA LEU A 562 4.53 4.60 -2.72
C LEU A 562 4.78 5.64 -3.80
N TYR A 563 5.12 6.86 -3.40
CA TYR A 563 5.44 7.96 -4.29
C TYR A 563 6.30 9.01 -3.56
N GLU A 564 7.24 9.61 -4.30
CA GLU A 564 8.15 10.67 -3.84
C GLU A 564 8.55 11.55 -5.02
N GLY A 565 8.74 12.84 -4.79
CA GLY A 565 9.29 13.74 -5.81
C GLY A 565 10.79 13.60 -6.04
N PHE A 566 11.58 13.30 -5.00
CA PHE A 566 13.05 13.25 -5.09
C PHE A 566 13.72 12.21 -4.20
N GLY A 567 13.28 12.07 -2.94
CA GLY A 567 13.87 11.11 -1.99
C GLY A 567 15.15 11.62 -1.32
N LEU A 568 15.03 12.71 -0.56
CA LEU A 568 16.15 13.24 0.24
C LEU A 568 16.68 12.22 1.28
N PRO A 569 15.86 11.50 2.06
CA PRO A 569 16.38 10.63 3.13
C PRO A 569 17.36 9.55 2.64
N PRO A 570 17.09 8.79 1.55
CA PRO A 570 18.07 7.86 1.00
C PRO A 570 19.39 8.51 0.57
N LEU A 571 19.36 9.73 0.02
CA LEU A 571 20.55 10.47 -0.38
C LEU A 571 21.34 11.00 0.84
N GLU A 572 20.63 11.48 1.87
CA GLU A 572 21.26 11.90 3.12
C GLU A 572 21.96 10.71 3.81
N ALA A 573 21.34 9.52 3.81
CA ALA A 573 21.95 8.28 4.28
C ALA A 573 23.17 7.88 3.42
N ALA A 574 23.07 8.04 2.11
CA ALA A 574 24.15 7.75 1.18
C ALA A 574 25.40 8.62 1.43
N LEU A 575 25.23 9.91 1.76
CA LEU A 575 26.35 10.79 2.15
C LEU A 575 27.03 10.37 3.47
N LEU A 576 26.35 9.56 4.30
CA LEU A 576 26.93 8.93 5.48
C LEU A 576 27.57 7.56 5.18
N GLY A 577 27.61 7.15 3.91
CA GLY A 577 28.12 5.84 3.48
C GLY A 577 27.14 4.68 3.71
N VAL A 578 25.87 4.98 3.99
CA VAL A 578 24.86 3.98 4.32
C VAL A 578 23.99 3.71 3.09
N PRO A 579 23.91 2.45 2.62
CA PRO A 579 23.05 2.13 1.47
C PRO A 579 21.56 2.19 1.85
N SER A 580 20.71 2.23 0.82
CA SER A 580 19.26 2.24 1.00
C SER A 580 18.58 1.07 0.29
N ILE A 581 17.46 0.62 0.85
CA ILE A 581 16.45 -0.24 0.21
C ILE A 581 15.24 0.65 -0.04
N CYS A 582 14.83 0.79 -1.30
CA CYS A 582 13.79 1.72 -1.72
C CYS A 582 12.68 1.02 -2.51
N SER A 583 11.49 1.60 -2.53
CA SER A 583 10.44 1.16 -3.47
C SER A 583 10.90 1.37 -4.91
N ARG A 584 10.56 0.44 -5.80
CA ARG A 584 10.76 0.55 -7.25
C ARG A 584 9.76 1.55 -7.85
N ARG A 585 10.03 2.84 -7.62
CA ARG A 585 9.24 3.97 -8.14
C ARG A 585 10.11 4.86 -9.05
N PRO A 586 9.54 5.48 -10.09
CA PRO A 586 10.34 6.17 -11.11
C PRO A 586 11.34 7.19 -10.53
N ALA A 587 10.89 8.10 -9.67
CA ALA A 587 11.77 9.07 -9.01
C ALA A 587 12.92 8.41 -8.22
N MET A 588 12.66 7.31 -7.51
CA MET A 588 13.70 6.61 -6.73
C MET A 588 14.68 5.88 -7.64
N VAL A 589 14.20 5.23 -8.71
CA VAL A 589 15.03 4.51 -9.68
C VAL A 589 15.94 5.48 -10.43
N ASP A 590 15.43 6.64 -10.81
CA ASP A 590 16.19 7.67 -11.53
C ASP A 590 17.24 8.33 -10.62
N VAL A 591 16.84 8.74 -9.42
CA VAL A 591 17.72 9.46 -8.48
C VAL A 591 18.79 8.53 -7.89
N LEU A 592 18.46 7.29 -7.56
CA LEU A 592 19.36 6.31 -6.91
C LEU A 592 19.86 5.22 -7.89
N ALA A 593 19.88 5.51 -9.19
CA ALA A 593 20.19 4.56 -10.25
C ALA A 593 21.43 3.69 -9.95
N GLY A 594 21.21 2.38 -9.70
CA GLY A 594 22.27 1.42 -9.40
C GLY A 594 22.94 1.58 -8.04
N SER A 595 22.43 2.45 -7.17
CA SER A 595 23.00 2.80 -5.86
C SER A 595 22.09 2.47 -4.67
N ALA A 596 20.99 1.74 -4.91
CA ALA A 596 20.08 1.21 -3.89
C ALA A 596 19.56 -0.17 -4.33
N ILE A 597 19.01 -0.95 -3.38
CA ILE A 597 18.19 -2.12 -3.71
C ILE A 597 16.75 -1.65 -3.93
N PHE A 598 16.12 -2.08 -5.01
CA PHE A 598 14.73 -1.71 -5.33
C PHE A 598 13.79 -2.88 -5.13
N CYS A 599 12.78 -2.71 -4.27
CA CYS A 599 11.74 -3.69 -3.97
C CYS A 599 10.39 -3.23 -4.51
N GLU A 600 9.51 -4.16 -4.88
CA GLU A 600 8.11 -3.83 -5.13
C GLU A 600 7.43 -3.34 -3.83
N PRO A 601 6.68 -2.23 -3.86
CA PRO A 601 6.15 -1.58 -2.67
C PRO A 601 5.05 -2.38 -1.95
N ASP A 602 4.43 -3.34 -2.64
CA ASP A 602 3.38 -4.23 -2.13
C ASP A 602 3.90 -5.64 -1.83
N SER A 603 5.24 -5.82 -1.78
CA SER A 603 5.87 -7.12 -1.59
C SER A 603 6.70 -7.21 -0.31
N PRO A 604 6.08 -7.49 0.86
CA PRO A 604 6.79 -7.67 2.13
C PRO A 604 7.96 -8.66 2.04
N TYR A 605 7.82 -9.72 1.24
CA TYR A 605 8.88 -10.70 1.01
C TYR A 605 10.12 -10.12 0.34
N GLN A 606 9.97 -9.26 -0.68
CA GLN A 606 11.12 -8.60 -1.31
C GLN A 606 11.85 -7.69 -0.32
N TRP A 607 11.12 -6.96 0.51
CA TRP A 607 11.69 -6.14 1.58
C TRP A 607 12.48 -6.98 2.59
N LEU A 608 11.89 -8.08 3.07
CA LEU A 608 12.55 -9.00 3.98
C LEU A 608 13.83 -9.60 3.38
N MET A 609 13.78 -10.06 2.13
CA MET A 609 14.94 -10.63 1.45
C MET A 609 16.04 -9.61 1.22
N ALA A 610 15.70 -8.37 0.85
CA ALA A 610 16.68 -7.30 0.71
C ALA A 610 17.35 -6.93 2.05
N MET A 611 16.56 -6.88 3.13
CA MET A 611 17.09 -6.68 4.48
C MET A 611 18.03 -7.83 4.89
N HIS A 612 17.64 -9.09 4.67
CA HIS A 612 18.52 -10.24 4.94
C HIS A 612 19.81 -10.21 4.11
N GLU A 613 19.72 -9.84 2.83
CA GLU A 613 20.88 -9.76 1.95
C GLU A 613 21.93 -8.78 2.48
N LEU A 614 21.52 -7.57 2.85
CA LEU A 614 22.46 -6.55 3.36
C LEU A 614 22.95 -6.86 4.78
N MET A 615 22.14 -7.55 5.59
CA MET A 615 22.57 -7.99 6.92
C MET A 615 23.65 -9.08 6.82
N LYS A 616 23.46 -10.09 5.96
CA LYS A 616 24.35 -11.26 5.84
C LYS A 616 25.60 -11.00 5.00
N ASN A 617 25.61 -9.96 4.17
CA ASN A 617 26.72 -9.67 3.24
C ASN A 617 27.32 -8.27 3.46
N PRO A 618 28.21 -8.09 4.47
CA PRO A 618 28.87 -6.80 4.72
C PRO A 618 29.64 -6.26 3.52
N GLY A 619 30.27 -7.13 2.70
CA GLY A 619 30.98 -6.71 1.49
C GLY A 619 30.06 -6.07 0.46
N ARG A 620 28.87 -6.67 0.21
CA ARG A 620 27.85 -6.09 -0.68
C ARG A 620 27.30 -4.79 -0.11
N ARG A 621 27.03 -4.74 1.20
CA ARG A 621 26.58 -3.52 1.89
C ARG A 621 27.57 -2.37 1.71
N ASN A 622 28.86 -2.60 1.93
CA ASN A 622 29.89 -1.58 1.79
C ASN A 622 30.02 -1.12 0.33
N ALA A 623 30.05 -2.05 -0.62
CA ALA A 623 30.12 -1.71 -2.04
C ALA A 623 28.90 -0.90 -2.52
N LEU A 624 27.71 -1.22 -2.02
CA LEU A 624 26.49 -0.47 -2.32
C LEU A 624 26.52 0.92 -1.65
N GLY A 625 27.01 1.01 -0.41
CA GLY A 625 27.21 2.28 0.30
C GLY A 625 28.17 3.23 -0.42
N GLU A 626 29.28 2.72 -0.95
CA GLU A 626 30.22 3.51 -1.76
C GLU A 626 29.60 4.01 -3.07
N LYS A 627 28.79 3.19 -3.74
CA LYS A 627 28.04 3.60 -4.94
C LYS A 627 27.02 4.67 -4.59
N ALA A 628 26.31 4.50 -3.48
CA ALA A 628 25.34 5.46 -2.96
C ALA A 628 26.01 6.80 -2.65
N PHE A 629 27.14 6.79 -1.93
CA PHE A 629 27.90 7.99 -1.61
C PHE A 629 28.32 8.77 -2.86
N LYS A 630 28.89 8.07 -3.86
CA LYS A 630 29.27 8.69 -5.13
C LYS A 630 28.07 9.31 -5.83
N ARG A 631 26.96 8.58 -5.92
CA ARG A 631 25.73 9.08 -6.54
C ARG A 631 25.16 10.30 -5.81
N ALA A 632 25.11 10.27 -4.48
CA ALA A 632 24.60 11.39 -3.68
C ALA A 632 25.51 12.63 -3.75
N SER A 633 26.81 12.45 -3.94
CA SER A 633 27.78 13.54 -4.09
C SER A 633 27.59 14.36 -5.37
N ASP A 634 26.89 13.81 -6.37
CA ASP A 634 26.53 14.55 -7.60
C ASP A 634 25.43 15.59 -7.34
N PHE A 635 24.66 15.44 -6.25
CA PHE A 635 23.51 16.30 -5.91
C PHE A 635 23.90 17.36 -4.89
N THR A 636 24.39 18.50 -5.36
CA THR A 636 24.79 19.63 -4.51
C THR A 636 23.83 20.80 -4.63
N TRP A 637 23.63 21.55 -3.53
CA TRP A 637 22.84 22.78 -3.55
C TRP A 637 23.46 23.84 -4.47
N SER A 638 24.79 23.88 -4.58
CA SER A 638 25.51 24.71 -5.54
C SER A 638 25.09 24.42 -6.98
N ALA A 639 25.02 23.13 -7.36
CA ALA A 639 24.56 22.73 -8.69
C ALA A 639 23.09 23.09 -8.92
N ALA A 640 22.24 22.92 -7.91
CA ALA A 640 20.83 23.31 -7.96
C ALA A 640 20.66 24.82 -8.21
N ALA A 641 21.37 25.67 -7.45
CA ALA A 641 21.34 27.12 -7.61
C ALA A 641 21.88 27.57 -8.97
N GLN A 642 22.99 26.99 -9.43
CA GLN A 642 23.55 27.27 -10.76
C GLN A 642 22.60 26.86 -11.88
N ARG A 643 21.95 25.70 -11.76
CA ARG A 643 20.93 25.22 -12.71
C ARG A 643 19.74 26.18 -12.76
N LEU A 644 19.23 26.59 -11.61
CA LEU A 644 18.14 27.58 -11.52
C LEU A 644 18.52 28.88 -12.25
N VAL A 645 19.68 29.46 -11.93
CA VAL A 645 20.15 30.69 -12.57
C VAL A 645 20.33 30.51 -14.08
N ALA A 646 20.85 29.36 -14.53
CA ALA A 646 21.03 29.06 -15.95
C ALA A 646 19.69 28.99 -16.69
N LEU A 647 18.68 28.33 -16.13
CA LEU A 647 17.34 28.23 -16.71
C LEU A 647 16.66 29.60 -16.85
N LEU A 648 16.76 30.42 -15.80
CA LEU A 648 16.19 31.77 -15.81
C LEU A 648 16.91 32.72 -16.79
N LYS A 649 18.21 32.48 -17.05
CA LYS A 649 18.98 33.22 -18.06
C LYS A 649 18.72 32.76 -19.50
N SER A 650 18.36 31.49 -19.71
CA SER A 650 18.06 30.99 -21.05
C SER A 650 16.72 31.55 -21.54
N SER A 651 16.78 32.68 -22.26
CA SER A 651 15.63 33.34 -22.88
C SER A 651 15.06 32.48 -24.01
N THR A 652 14.07 31.62 -23.74
CA THR A 652 13.29 30.95 -24.80
C THR A 652 11.81 31.34 -24.81
N HIS A 653 11.32 32.08 -23.83
CA HIS A 653 9.93 32.55 -23.86
C HIS A 653 9.91 33.99 -23.38
N GLY A 654 9.82 34.91 -24.35
CA GLY A 654 9.43 36.29 -24.08
C GLY A 654 8.06 36.34 -23.40
N PRO A 655 7.70 37.49 -22.79
CA PRO A 655 6.43 37.63 -22.10
C PRO A 655 5.29 37.26 -23.07
N HIS A 656 4.41 36.38 -22.63
CA HIS A 656 3.12 36.17 -23.27
C HIS A 656 2.41 37.53 -23.31
N GLU A 657 2.37 38.17 -24.48
CA GLU A 657 1.36 39.18 -24.76
C GLU A 657 0.00 38.48 -24.63
N ALA A 658 -0.74 38.84 -23.60
CA ALA A 658 -2.12 38.42 -23.43
C ALA A 658 -2.99 39.07 -24.52
N PRO A 659 -3.96 38.35 -25.13
CA PRO A 659 -5.00 38.98 -25.93
C PRO A 659 -5.96 39.82 -25.08
#